data_AF-A0A0D0AMW2-F1
#
_entry.id   AF-A0A0D0AMW2-F1
#
_cell.length_a   1.000
_cell.length_b   1.000
_cell.length_c   1.000
_cell.angle_alpha   90.00
_cell.angle_beta   90.00
_cell.angle_gamma   90.00
#
_symmetry.space_group_name_H-M   'P 1'
#
loop_
_entity.id
_entity.type
_entity.pdbx_description
1 polymer ?
#
loop_
_entity_poly.entity_id
_entity_poly.type
_entity_poly.pdbx_seq_one_letter_code
_entity_poly.pdbx_strand_id
1 'polypeptide(L)'
;MEDVEKQVDCSSLRGPSIETGAYENLNRHSALQPPSAALLPTITKNEGGWSGWIAVFGAFLALFCSFGQLNAFGTYQSWYSDHQLSGLSPFSISWIGSLQLWTFFFMGGPIGRLFDAYGPSPVMLFGTLLLAFSTLMTSVSTKYYEFLLFQGFFFGLSVASLFYPSLAAVSTHFDKYRASALGVAAAGSGVGGVIYPIMLRQLFLRTGYAWAVRVSTLISVACCLVALVTVKKEGRKKSSGWVDVKMFKDTCFMLLATGSFFVCLGIFTPFFYIVSYAEDRALVSQNTAFYVLSVMNAGGVFGRIVPAILSDKMGRFNLLMPTSFLAGLSCLVFWMLAKTMIAVMGFAAVYGFLSGAFISVITPCVAQISDINEIGSRIGALYTLISIPSLVGGPIAGALIQYQGVSSWIRTVTTTTMNIQNPNGERDYIPIADHGLIGNLRTAALVSLDGSIESYCVPNFDSPSIFARILDKNKGGHFSITPTVPFSTKHNYLPSSNVLQTKFLNEKGVVSVTGNSPMSIVSTIVGVHRIYPDFLPRLENSESTRPLLFWLIRRVEVVRGAVPLRVECAPAFNYARDPHATQIVPDDTIPLQFSKQNKVVFTSRPTASPYLPKGTSPSHSPLTLDLRFLPESLLENVPVPELSLETLNLSAKGHLGLAAKTELTLVEGQRVTFVLRIAPEHKGDGGSGVDEEQAELLGIDYQKLMAGAHKMRPKDDPVMTSELLDHLFVATNNYWNSWIRKSTYQGSWKEAVHRSALALKLLIYEPTGAIVASPTFSLPEYIGGTRNWDYRASWIPYMDFIFERLKNKNPDGSLQIMYTIHGGKDLEEIELLHLDGHKGSKPVRIGNGAADHVQLDIYGELMDCIYLGQKFGKPLSYDTWVLVRELVDFVVANYKKPDLSIWEVRGKERHFTYSKIMLWVAIDRGLRLADKRSLPCPRRLQWLAARDDLYEEIMHKAWNKDLRVFGQSYEETDVLDSSVLIMPLVFFMTPSDTRFVSTLKEILKTPERGGLTSNNLVYRYDVNKSDDGVGGEEGTFCLCTLWCVEALTRAGEYERPLLQRAVAMFEDFLLYLNHVGLCSEEISESGEALGNAVQGFTHVTLISAAYNLSRTLANQRSI
;
A
#
# COMPACT_ATOMS: atom_id res chain seq x y z
N MET A 1 -1.44 47.15 41.55
CA MET A 1 -1.77 48.10 40.48
C MET A 1 -3.07 47.59 39.87
N GLU A 2 -4.25 47.75 40.50
CA GLU A 2 -4.87 49.03 40.94
C GLU A 2 -4.69 50.05 39.81
N ASP A 3 -5.70 50.55 39.07
CA ASP A 3 -6.98 51.07 39.55
C ASP A 3 -7.78 51.72 38.39
N VAL A 4 -9.11 51.77 38.56
CA VAL A 4 -10.07 52.87 38.21
C VAL A 4 -10.56 53.10 36.75
N GLU A 5 -11.78 52.58 36.50
CA GLU A 5 -13.07 53.28 36.29
C GLU A 5 -13.35 54.36 35.18
N LYS A 6 -14.54 54.16 34.55
CA LYS A 6 -15.61 55.11 34.11
C LYS A 6 -15.80 55.55 32.63
N GLN A 7 -16.87 54.97 32.06
CA GLN A 7 -18.13 55.58 31.54
C GLN A 7 -18.21 56.59 30.37
N VAL A 8 -19.00 56.18 29.37
CA VAL A 8 -20.05 56.88 28.57
C VAL A 8 -19.65 57.83 27.42
N ASP A 9 -19.78 57.26 26.21
CA ASP A 9 -20.58 57.63 25.02
C ASP A 9 -20.69 59.07 24.45
N CYS A 10 -20.62 59.09 23.11
CA CYS A 10 -21.05 60.06 22.12
C CYS A 10 -20.62 61.53 22.25
N SER A 11 -19.64 61.92 21.42
CA SER A 11 -19.87 62.89 20.33
C SER A 11 -18.57 63.27 19.60
N SER A 12 -18.72 63.50 18.29
CA SER A 12 -17.90 64.37 17.44
C SER A 12 -16.50 63.90 17.03
N LEU A 13 -16.01 64.14 15.81
CA LEU A 13 -16.57 64.51 14.51
C LEU A 13 -15.34 64.46 13.57
N ARG A 14 -15.46 63.69 12.48
CA ARG A 14 -14.92 63.93 11.13
C ARG A 14 -13.43 64.27 10.91
N GLY A 15 -12.80 63.44 10.07
CA GLY A 15 -11.83 63.84 9.04
C GLY A 15 -11.33 62.63 8.23
N PRO A 16 -10.93 62.78 6.96
CA PRO A 16 -11.81 62.91 5.81
C PRO A 16 -11.71 61.70 4.86
N SER A 17 -12.83 61.25 4.29
CA SER A 17 -12.82 60.32 3.14
C SER A 17 -13.00 61.12 1.85
N ILE A 18 -11.93 61.12 1.07
CA ILE A 18 -11.75 61.86 -0.19
C ILE A 18 -12.60 61.26 -1.31
N GLU A 19 -13.19 62.17 -2.07
CA GLU A 19 -14.04 61.98 -3.23
C GLU A 19 -13.22 61.93 -4.55
N THR A 20 -13.80 61.29 -5.56
CA THR A 20 -13.66 61.55 -7.02
C THR A 20 -12.42 61.10 -7.81
N GLY A 21 -12.67 60.36 -8.90
CA GLY A 21 -12.65 61.04 -10.21
C GLY A 21 -11.78 60.47 -11.35
N ALA A 22 -12.08 59.26 -11.84
CA ALA A 22 -12.01 58.82 -13.26
C ALA A 22 -12.46 57.35 -13.25
N TYR A 23 -13.52 56.91 -13.93
CA TYR A 23 -13.73 57.00 -15.36
C TYR A 23 -15.20 57.25 -15.72
N GLU A 24 -15.44 58.31 -16.49
CA GLU A 24 -16.65 58.57 -17.25
C GLU A 24 -16.88 57.54 -18.37
N ASN A 25 -18.14 57.50 -18.82
CA ASN A 25 -18.70 56.87 -20.02
C ASN A 25 -19.22 55.43 -19.88
N LEU A 26 -20.49 55.28 -19.46
CA LEU A 26 -21.59 54.85 -20.35
C LEU A 26 -22.92 54.67 -19.59
N ASN A 27 -23.71 55.74 -19.52
CA ASN A 27 -25.16 55.64 -19.59
C ASN A 27 -25.54 55.27 -21.03
N ARG A 28 -26.37 54.23 -21.25
CA ARG A 28 -27.58 54.28 -22.10
C ARG A 28 -28.29 52.92 -22.21
N HIS A 29 -29.62 52.99 -22.04
CA HIS A 29 -30.67 52.00 -22.28
C HIS A 29 -30.84 50.89 -21.24
N SER A 30 -32.02 50.65 -20.66
CA SER A 30 -33.32 51.33 -20.66
C SER A 30 -34.20 50.54 -19.67
N ALA A 31 -34.93 51.25 -18.82
CA ALA A 31 -35.97 50.71 -17.96
C ALA A 31 -37.05 49.95 -18.77
N LEU A 32 -37.59 48.87 -18.21
CA LEU A 32 -38.98 48.45 -18.43
C LEU A 32 -39.56 47.87 -17.13
N GLN A 33 -40.74 48.41 -16.80
CA GLN A 33 -41.55 48.37 -15.58
C GLN A 33 -42.05 46.98 -15.12
N PRO A 34 -42.47 46.81 -13.86
CA PRO A 34 -43.59 45.94 -13.51
C PRO A 34 -44.89 46.72 -13.78
N PRO A 35 -45.97 46.18 -14.41
CA PRO A 35 -46.78 45.12 -13.80
C PRO A 35 -47.61 44.28 -14.82
N SER A 36 -48.39 43.30 -14.34
CA SER A 36 -49.83 43.15 -14.70
C SER A 36 -50.39 41.84 -14.17
N ALA A 37 -51.26 41.95 -13.16
CA ALA A 37 -52.30 40.96 -12.91
C ALA A 37 -53.41 41.17 -13.96
N ALA A 38 -53.48 40.32 -14.99
CA ALA A 38 -54.69 40.16 -15.80
C ALA A 38 -54.59 38.92 -16.70
N LEU A 39 -55.32 37.88 -16.29
CA LEU A 39 -56.23 37.03 -17.08
C LEU A 39 -56.22 35.62 -16.50
N LEU A 40 -57.13 35.38 -15.56
CA LEU A 40 -57.79 34.07 -15.44
C LEU A 40 -58.36 33.73 -16.82
N PRO A 41 -57.96 32.63 -17.48
CA PRO A 41 -58.86 31.91 -18.35
C PRO A 41 -59.76 31.08 -17.44
N THR A 42 -61.00 31.52 -17.33
CA THR A 42 -62.12 30.76 -16.78
C THR A 42 -62.22 29.37 -17.40
N ILE A 43 -62.14 28.37 -16.51
CA ILE A 43 -62.97 27.16 -16.42
C ILE A 43 -62.94 26.16 -17.60
N THR A 44 -62.69 24.91 -17.18
CA THR A 44 -63.02 23.61 -17.79
C THR A 44 -62.18 23.08 -18.94
N LYS A 45 -61.21 22.26 -18.55
CA LYS A 45 -61.20 20.88 -19.03
C LYS A 45 -60.93 19.98 -17.83
N ASN A 46 -61.71 18.91 -17.68
CA ASN A 46 -61.61 17.93 -16.60
C ASN A 46 -60.13 17.59 -16.31
N GLU A 47 -59.56 18.14 -15.22
CA GLU A 47 -58.23 17.75 -14.77
C GLU A 47 -58.24 16.23 -14.58
N GLY A 48 -57.49 15.52 -15.41
CA GLY A 48 -57.52 14.05 -15.35
C GLY A 48 -58.92 13.46 -15.50
N GLY A 49 -59.74 13.94 -16.45
CA GLY A 49 -60.97 13.22 -16.81
C GLY A 49 -60.71 11.75 -17.17
N TRP A 50 -61.77 10.96 -17.42
CA TRP A 50 -61.64 9.54 -17.78
C TRP A 50 -60.60 9.27 -18.89
N SER A 51 -60.50 10.16 -19.88
CA SER A 51 -59.48 10.13 -20.94
C SER A 51 -58.04 10.31 -20.43
N GLY A 52 -57.81 11.18 -19.44
CA GLY A 52 -56.50 11.42 -18.85
C GLY A 52 -55.99 10.23 -18.04
N TRP A 53 -56.86 9.61 -17.22
CA TRP A 53 -56.49 8.39 -16.48
C TRP A 53 -56.35 7.15 -17.38
N ILE A 54 -57.12 7.06 -18.47
CA ILE A 54 -56.88 6.05 -19.51
C ILE A 54 -55.51 6.25 -20.15
N ALA A 55 -55.11 7.50 -20.42
CA ALA A 55 -53.77 7.78 -20.95
C ALA A 55 -52.67 7.44 -19.94
N VAL A 56 -52.89 7.66 -18.63
CA VAL A 56 -51.97 7.22 -17.57
C VAL A 56 -51.84 5.70 -17.53
N PHE A 57 -52.96 4.96 -17.63
CA PHE A 57 -52.94 3.50 -17.69
C PHE A 57 -52.23 2.97 -18.94
N GLY A 58 -52.47 3.59 -20.10
CA GLY A 58 -51.76 3.30 -21.34
C GLY A 58 -50.26 3.53 -21.23
N ALA A 59 -49.87 4.68 -20.68
CA ALA A 59 -48.47 5.00 -20.43
C ALA A 59 -47.81 4.04 -19.43
N PHE A 60 -48.55 3.62 -18.38
CA PHE A 60 -48.09 2.61 -17.43
C PHE A 60 -47.76 1.30 -18.14
N LEU A 61 -48.64 0.80 -19.01
CA LEU A 61 -48.41 -0.44 -19.77
C LEU A 61 -47.27 -0.32 -20.78
N ALA A 62 -47.14 0.83 -21.47
CA ALA A 62 -46.01 1.09 -22.36
C ALA A 62 -44.68 1.07 -21.59
N LEU A 63 -44.62 1.72 -20.43
CA LEU A 63 -43.41 1.80 -19.61
C LEU A 63 -43.08 0.49 -18.90
N PHE A 64 -44.11 -0.30 -18.55
CA PHE A 64 -43.97 -1.66 -18.05
C PHE A 64 -43.20 -2.55 -19.03
N CYS A 65 -43.57 -2.54 -20.31
CA CYS A 65 -42.97 -3.40 -21.33
C CYS A 65 -41.72 -2.86 -22.01
N SER A 66 -41.53 -1.54 -22.02
CA SER A 66 -40.33 -0.93 -22.62
C SER A 66 -39.24 -0.75 -21.56
N PHE A 67 -39.35 0.30 -20.75
CA PHE A 67 -38.32 0.65 -19.76
C PHE A 67 -38.21 -0.38 -18.63
N GLY A 68 -39.31 -1.07 -18.28
CA GLY A 68 -39.26 -2.20 -17.34
C GLY A 68 -38.44 -3.39 -17.86
N GLN A 69 -38.55 -3.71 -19.15
CA GLN A 69 -37.71 -4.74 -19.78
C GLN A 69 -36.25 -4.26 -19.93
N LEU A 70 -36.01 -2.97 -20.17
CA LEU A 70 -34.68 -2.37 -20.17
C LEU A 70 -33.98 -2.56 -18.80
N ASN A 71 -34.70 -2.35 -17.70
CA ASN A 71 -34.20 -2.58 -16.34
C ASN A 71 -33.90 -4.06 -16.01
N ALA A 72 -34.22 -4.99 -16.92
CA ALA A 72 -33.91 -6.41 -16.79
C ALA A 72 -32.58 -6.82 -17.45
N PHE A 73 -31.80 -5.87 -17.99
CA PHE A 73 -30.54 -6.16 -18.71
C PHE A 73 -29.56 -7.03 -17.90
N GLY A 74 -29.46 -6.85 -16.58
CA GLY A 74 -28.60 -7.68 -15.74
C GLY A 74 -28.90 -9.19 -15.84
N THR A 75 -30.15 -9.57 -16.08
CA THR A 75 -30.56 -10.97 -16.31
C THR A 75 -30.02 -11.51 -17.64
N TYR A 76 -30.00 -10.66 -18.67
CA TYR A 76 -29.41 -11.00 -19.97
C TYR A 76 -27.88 -11.07 -19.87
N GLN A 77 -27.25 -10.10 -19.20
CA GLN A 77 -25.80 -10.03 -19.02
C GLN A 77 -25.25 -11.27 -18.33
N SER A 78 -25.88 -11.71 -17.24
CA SER A 78 -25.48 -12.96 -16.56
C SER A 78 -25.61 -14.17 -17.49
N TRP A 79 -26.75 -14.31 -18.19
CA TRP A 79 -26.93 -15.41 -19.15
C TRP A 79 -25.86 -15.40 -20.27
N TYR A 80 -25.52 -14.23 -20.80
CA TYR A 80 -24.49 -14.08 -21.84
C TYR A 80 -23.11 -14.46 -21.34
N SER A 81 -22.77 -14.06 -20.11
CA SER A 81 -21.50 -14.41 -19.47
C SER A 81 -21.35 -15.92 -19.29
N ASP A 82 -22.45 -16.64 -19.06
CA ASP A 82 -22.41 -18.08 -18.82
C ASP A 82 -22.55 -18.93 -20.10
N HIS A 83 -23.06 -18.35 -21.21
CA HIS A 83 -23.43 -19.10 -22.42
C HIS A 83 -22.85 -18.50 -23.71
N GLN A 84 -23.61 -17.68 -24.44
CA GLN A 84 -23.28 -17.25 -25.81
C GLN A 84 -21.99 -16.42 -25.90
N LEU A 85 -21.65 -15.67 -24.86
CA LEU A 85 -20.51 -14.75 -24.83
C LEU A 85 -19.51 -15.10 -23.72
N SER A 86 -19.44 -16.37 -23.29
CA SER A 86 -18.58 -16.83 -22.19
C SER A 86 -17.08 -16.58 -22.38
N GLY A 87 -16.62 -16.38 -23.62
CA GLY A 87 -15.24 -16.01 -23.93
C GLY A 87 -14.90 -14.51 -23.80
N LEU A 88 -15.87 -13.65 -23.47
CA LEU A 88 -15.70 -12.20 -23.36
C LEU A 88 -15.78 -11.74 -21.90
N SER A 89 -15.01 -10.70 -21.55
CA SER A 89 -15.01 -10.15 -20.21
C SER A 89 -16.36 -9.50 -19.84
N PRO A 90 -16.75 -9.45 -18.55
CA PRO A 90 -17.94 -8.72 -18.10
C PRO A 90 -17.97 -7.25 -18.53
N PHE A 91 -16.79 -6.61 -18.65
CA PHE A 91 -16.64 -5.27 -19.21
C PHE A 91 -17.07 -5.19 -20.68
N SER A 92 -16.69 -6.17 -21.50
CA SER A 92 -17.06 -6.19 -22.92
C SER A 92 -18.57 -6.40 -23.08
N ILE A 93 -19.17 -7.26 -22.24
CA ILE A 93 -20.61 -7.54 -22.28
C ILE A 93 -21.43 -6.32 -21.82
N SER A 94 -20.96 -5.54 -20.85
CA SER A 94 -21.69 -4.38 -20.32
C SER A 94 -21.92 -3.26 -21.36
N TRP A 95 -21.05 -3.17 -22.38
CA TRP A 95 -21.24 -2.25 -23.52
C TRP A 95 -22.58 -2.43 -24.24
N ILE A 96 -23.15 -3.65 -24.26
CA ILE A 96 -24.48 -3.89 -24.86
C ILE A 96 -25.55 -3.09 -24.11
N GLY A 97 -25.54 -3.17 -22.78
CA GLY A 97 -26.49 -2.44 -21.92
C GLY A 97 -26.23 -0.94 -21.91
N SER A 98 -24.97 -0.50 -21.95
CA SER A 98 -24.61 0.92 -22.04
C SER A 98 -25.02 1.54 -23.38
N LEU A 99 -24.82 0.83 -24.49
CA LEU A 99 -25.30 1.26 -25.81
C LEU A 99 -26.84 1.29 -25.88
N GLN A 100 -27.51 0.33 -25.23
CA GLN A 100 -28.96 0.28 -25.08
C GLN A 100 -29.52 1.51 -24.36
N LEU A 101 -28.92 1.88 -23.22
CA LEU A 101 -29.31 3.04 -22.44
C LEU A 101 -28.96 4.37 -23.15
N TRP A 102 -27.80 4.44 -23.78
CA TRP A 102 -27.40 5.61 -24.58
C TRP A 102 -28.34 5.85 -25.75
N THR A 103 -28.63 4.81 -26.54
CA THR A 103 -29.52 4.96 -27.71
C THR A 103 -30.92 5.39 -27.26
N PHE A 104 -31.42 4.85 -26.14
CA PHE A 104 -32.66 5.31 -25.53
C PHE A 104 -32.63 6.82 -25.23
N PHE A 105 -31.64 7.30 -24.49
CA PHE A 105 -31.56 8.70 -24.07
C PHE A 105 -31.24 9.69 -25.20
N PHE A 106 -30.31 9.32 -26.08
CA PHE A 106 -29.87 10.16 -27.20
C PHE A 106 -31.00 10.43 -28.19
N MET A 107 -31.89 9.45 -28.37
CA MET A 107 -33.04 9.60 -29.25
C MET A 107 -34.15 10.50 -28.68
N GLY A 108 -34.00 11.01 -27.45
CA GLY A 108 -34.96 11.93 -26.83
C GLY A 108 -35.24 13.18 -27.67
N GLY A 109 -34.21 13.84 -28.20
CA GLY A 109 -34.37 15.06 -29.02
C GLY A 109 -35.16 14.81 -30.31
N PRO A 110 -34.71 13.87 -31.17
CA PRO A 110 -35.42 13.52 -32.41
C PRO A 110 -36.85 13.01 -32.16
N ILE A 111 -37.04 12.09 -31.21
CA ILE A 111 -38.36 11.49 -30.92
C ILE A 111 -39.31 12.52 -30.29
N GLY A 112 -38.81 13.39 -29.41
CA GLY A 112 -39.61 14.47 -28.80
C GLY A 112 -40.19 15.42 -29.86
N ARG A 113 -39.40 15.77 -30.89
CA ARG A 113 -39.90 16.56 -32.02
C ARG A 113 -40.88 15.80 -32.90
N LEU A 114 -40.64 14.52 -33.17
CA LEU A 114 -41.59 13.67 -33.92
C LEU A 114 -42.93 13.55 -33.18
N PHE A 115 -42.90 13.45 -31.85
CA PHE A 115 -44.08 13.51 -31.01
C PHE A 115 -44.80 14.86 -31.13
N ASP A 116 -44.06 15.97 -31.09
CA ASP A 116 -44.64 17.31 -31.23
C ASP A 116 -45.28 17.51 -32.62
N ALA A 117 -44.66 17.00 -33.68
CA ALA A 117 -45.10 17.13 -35.07
C ALA A 117 -46.26 16.19 -35.47
N TYR A 118 -46.19 14.91 -35.08
CA TYR A 118 -47.11 13.86 -35.55
C TYR A 118 -48.04 13.29 -34.46
N GLY A 119 -47.79 13.63 -33.19
CA GLY A 119 -48.51 13.08 -32.04
C GLY A 119 -48.00 11.69 -31.61
N PRO A 120 -48.56 11.12 -30.53
CA PRO A 120 -48.04 9.88 -29.94
C PRO A 120 -48.23 8.63 -30.80
N SER A 121 -49.36 8.47 -31.49
CA SER A 121 -49.73 7.19 -32.10
C SER A 121 -48.78 6.70 -33.20
N PRO A 122 -48.38 7.52 -34.21
CA PRO A 122 -47.45 7.05 -35.25
C PRO A 122 -46.07 6.67 -34.69
N VAL A 123 -45.59 7.42 -33.70
CA VAL A 123 -44.29 7.22 -33.06
C VAL A 123 -44.31 5.95 -32.20
N MET A 124 -45.36 5.75 -31.41
CA MET A 124 -45.52 4.54 -30.58
C MET A 124 -45.77 3.27 -31.41
N LEU A 125 -46.46 3.37 -32.56
CA LEU A 125 -46.62 2.25 -33.48
C LEU A 125 -45.27 1.80 -34.05
N PHE A 126 -44.45 2.76 -34.51
CA PHE A 126 -43.09 2.50 -34.95
C PHE A 126 -42.26 1.85 -33.82
N GLY A 127 -42.31 2.41 -32.61
CA GLY A 127 -41.64 1.85 -31.44
C GLY A 127 -42.06 0.42 -31.12
N THR A 128 -43.35 0.10 -31.24
CA THR A 128 -43.89 -1.24 -30.96
C THR A 128 -43.41 -2.28 -31.98
N LEU A 129 -43.44 -1.93 -33.27
CA LEU A 129 -42.94 -2.81 -34.34
C LEU A 129 -41.44 -3.03 -34.22
N LEU A 130 -40.69 -1.97 -33.90
CA LEU A 130 -39.25 -2.04 -33.72
C LEU A 130 -38.88 -2.85 -32.46
N LEU A 131 -39.66 -2.72 -31.38
CA LEU A 131 -39.48 -3.53 -30.16
C LEU A 131 -39.60 -5.01 -30.51
N ALA A 132 -40.66 -5.42 -31.21
CA ALA A 132 -40.86 -6.79 -31.65
C ALA A 132 -39.71 -7.29 -32.53
N PHE A 133 -39.29 -6.51 -33.52
CA PHE A 133 -38.17 -6.86 -34.39
C PHE A 133 -36.87 -7.04 -33.60
N SER A 134 -36.52 -6.06 -32.74
CA SER A 134 -35.27 -6.04 -32.00
C SER A 134 -35.14 -7.24 -31.06
N THR A 135 -36.18 -7.59 -30.29
CA THR A 135 -36.14 -8.71 -29.35
C THR A 135 -36.24 -10.06 -30.04
N LEU A 136 -36.99 -10.18 -31.15
CA LEU A 136 -37.01 -11.41 -31.96
C LEU A 136 -35.63 -11.69 -32.56
N MET A 137 -34.94 -10.68 -33.08
CA MET A 137 -33.57 -10.82 -33.60
C MET A 137 -32.57 -11.11 -32.48
N THR A 138 -32.75 -10.48 -31.31
CA THR A 138 -31.94 -10.79 -30.11
C THR A 138 -32.10 -12.27 -29.71
N SER A 139 -33.30 -12.85 -29.84
CA SER A 139 -33.56 -14.26 -29.48
C SER A 139 -32.79 -15.29 -30.32
N VAL A 140 -32.31 -14.90 -31.51
CA VAL A 140 -31.55 -15.75 -32.43
C VAL A 140 -30.08 -15.33 -32.57
N SER A 141 -29.67 -14.28 -31.86
CA SER A 141 -28.32 -13.75 -31.92
C SER A 141 -27.32 -14.68 -31.22
N THR A 142 -26.15 -14.84 -31.81
CA THR A 142 -25.06 -15.69 -31.28
C THR A 142 -23.74 -14.94 -31.18
N LYS A 143 -23.54 -13.90 -32.00
CA LYS A 143 -22.28 -13.13 -32.04
C LYS A 143 -22.42 -11.80 -31.30
N TYR A 144 -21.33 -11.34 -30.70
CA TYR A 144 -21.29 -10.10 -29.91
C TYR A 144 -21.84 -8.86 -30.64
N TYR A 145 -21.46 -8.66 -31.92
CA TYR A 145 -21.96 -7.51 -32.69
C TYR A 145 -23.47 -7.56 -32.97
N GLU A 146 -24.06 -8.76 -33.02
CA GLU A 146 -25.51 -8.95 -33.22
C GLU A 146 -26.27 -8.44 -31.99
N PHE A 147 -25.75 -8.71 -30.79
CA PHE A 147 -26.29 -8.17 -29.54
C PHE A 147 -26.12 -6.65 -29.46
N LEU A 148 -24.97 -6.09 -29.86
CA LEU A 148 -24.78 -4.63 -29.93
C LEU A 148 -25.79 -3.95 -30.87
N LEU A 149 -26.07 -4.57 -32.02
CA LEU A 149 -26.98 -4.00 -33.01
C LEU A 149 -28.46 -4.13 -32.59
N PHE A 150 -28.90 -5.36 -32.27
CA PHE A 150 -30.32 -5.63 -32.04
C PHE A 150 -30.77 -5.25 -30.62
N GLN A 151 -29.98 -5.59 -29.59
CA GLN A 151 -30.31 -5.27 -28.20
C GLN A 151 -29.73 -3.94 -27.74
N GLY A 152 -28.54 -3.56 -28.22
CA GLY A 152 -27.99 -2.22 -27.96
C GLY A 152 -28.78 -1.15 -28.71
N PHE A 153 -28.59 -1.05 -30.01
CA PHE A 153 -29.14 0.06 -30.79
C PHE A 153 -30.66 -0.02 -31.01
N PHE A 154 -31.17 -1.07 -31.67
CA PHE A 154 -32.58 -1.11 -32.07
C PHE A 154 -33.56 -1.18 -30.90
N PHE A 155 -33.25 -1.99 -29.87
CA PHE A 155 -34.08 -2.03 -28.66
C PHE A 155 -34.09 -0.67 -27.95
N GLY A 156 -32.93 0.00 -27.80
CA GLY A 156 -32.87 1.34 -27.20
C GLY A 156 -33.73 2.37 -27.96
N LEU A 157 -33.67 2.37 -29.29
CA LEU A 157 -34.51 3.23 -30.15
C LEU A 157 -36.01 2.91 -30.00
N SER A 158 -36.36 1.63 -29.85
CA SER A 158 -37.74 1.22 -29.61
C SER A 158 -38.28 1.72 -28.27
N VAL A 159 -37.47 1.64 -27.21
CA VAL A 159 -37.82 2.15 -25.87
C VAL A 159 -37.99 3.65 -25.91
N ALA A 160 -37.13 4.41 -26.59
CA ALA A 160 -37.28 5.85 -26.75
C ALA A 160 -38.63 6.22 -27.40
N SER A 161 -38.97 5.52 -28.48
CA SER A 161 -40.21 5.73 -29.24
C SER A 161 -41.49 5.38 -28.47
N LEU A 162 -41.37 4.64 -27.36
CA LEU A 162 -42.49 4.31 -26.46
C LEU A 162 -42.50 5.20 -25.20
N PHE A 163 -41.34 5.48 -24.64
CA PHE A 163 -41.16 6.21 -23.38
C PHE A 163 -41.53 7.69 -23.51
N TYR A 164 -40.92 8.42 -24.45
CA TYR A 164 -41.11 9.86 -24.57
C TYR A 164 -42.53 10.24 -24.94
N PRO A 165 -43.17 9.62 -25.96
CA PRO A 165 -44.55 9.93 -26.28
C PRO A 165 -45.53 9.65 -25.15
N SER A 166 -45.29 8.59 -24.37
CA SER A 166 -46.15 8.21 -23.25
C SER A 166 -46.11 9.25 -22.14
N LEU A 167 -44.92 9.69 -21.70
CA LEU A 167 -44.79 10.70 -20.65
C LEU A 167 -45.23 12.09 -21.13
N ALA A 168 -44.85 12.48 -22.36
CA ALA A 168 -45.24 13.76 -22.91
C ALA A 168 -46.77 13.86 -23.07
N ALA A 169 -47.44 12.81 -23.55
CA ALA A 169 -48.90 12.78 -23.64
C ALA A 169 -49.56 12.92 -22.27
N VAL A 170 -49.14 12.16 -21.25
CA VAL A 170 -49.68 12.27 -19.88
C VAL A 170 -49.50 13.69 -19.32
N SER A 171 -48.35 14.32 -19.56
CA SER A 171 -48.10 15.69 -19.07
C SER A 171 -49.07 16.74 -19.63
N THR A 172 -49.67 16.49 -20.79
CA THR A 172 -50.64 17.41 -21.42
C THR A 172 -52.05 17.33 -20.83
N HIS A 173 -52.41 16.23 -20.14
CA HIS A 173 -53.75 16.03 -19.56
C HIS A 173 -53.90 16.57 -18.13
N PHE A 174 -52.79 16.92 -17.47
CA PHE A 174 -52.76 17.29 -16.05
C PHE A 174 -51.92 18.56 -15.86
N ASP A 175 -52.39 19.47 -15.00
CA ASP A 175 -51.67 20.72 -14.68
C ASP A 175 -51.29 20.78 -13.19
N LYS A 176 -52.28 20.70 -12.28
CA LYS A 176 -52.08 20.73 -10.83
C LYS A 176 -51.48 19.44 -10.27
N TYR A 177 -51.99 18.29 -10.69
CA TYR A 177 -51.53 16.96 -10.24
C TYR A 177 -50.59 16.29 -11.26
N ARG A 178 -49.87 17.11 -12.05
CA ARG A 178 -49.03 16.64 -13.15
C ARG A 178 -47.95 15.69 -12.69
N ALA A 179 -47.28 15.96 -11.55
CA ALA A 179 -46.25 15.06 -11.07
C ALA A 179 -46.87 13.74 -10.59
N SER A 180 -47.97 13.77 -9.86
CA SER A 180 -48.70 12.59 -9.41
C SER A 180 -49.08 11.66 -10.57
N ALA A 181 -49.66 12.20 -11.65
CA ALA A 181 -50.06 11.41 -12.82
C ALA A 181 -48.85 10.81 -13.57
N LEU A 182 -47.77 11.58 -13.73
CA LEU A 182 -46.51 11.11 -14.32
C LEU A 182 -45.83 10.05 -13.44
N GLY A 183 -45.90 10.19 -12.12
CA GLY A 183 -45.37 9.22 -11.17
C GLY A 183 -46.09 7.87 -11.24
N VAL A 184 -47.43 7.89 -11.35
CA VAL A 184 -48.22 6.66 -11.56
C VAL A 184 -47.88 6.02 -12.89
N ALA A 185 -47.81 6.80 -13.99
CA ALA A 185 -47.39 6.25 -15.29
C ALA A 185 -45.98 5.63 -15.21
N ALA A 186 -45.02 6.37 -14.65
CA ALA A 186 -43.63 5.92 -14.49
C ALA A 186 -43.49 4.67 -13.62
N ALA A 187 -44.38 4.45 -12.66
CA ALA A 187 -44.40 3.25 -11.82
C ALA A 187 -44.49 1.95 -12.63
N GLY A 188 -45.08 2.00 -13.83
CA GLY A 188 -45.11 0.87 -14.76
C GLY A 188 -43.72 0.31 -15.05
N SER A 189 -42.72 1.18 -15.25
CA SER A 189 -41.33 0.77 -15.46
C SER A 189 -40.71 0.08 -14.24
N GLY A 190 -41.10 0.48 -13.02
CA GLY A 190 -40.67 -0.19 -11.80
C GLY A 190 -41.28 -1.57 -11.66
N VAL A 191 -42.59 -1.71 -11.90
CA VAL A 191 -43.29 -3.00 -11.86
C VAL A 191 -42.72 -3.95 -12.93
N GLY A 192 -42.45 -3.44 -14.14
CA GLY A 192 -41.79 -4.22 -15.18
C GLY A 192 -40.39 -4.67 -14.78
N GLY A 193 -39.60 -3.77 -14.17
CA GLY A 193 -38.28 -4.09 -13.63
C GLY A 193 -38.28 -5.15 -12.51
N VAL A 194 -39.42 -5.40 -11.86
CA VAL A 194 -39.58 -6.53 -10.93
C VAL A 194 -39.97 -7.81 -11.67
N ILE A 195 -40.94 -7.72 -12.59
CA ILE A 195 -41.54 -8.90 -13.24
C ILE A 195 -40.62 -9.51 -14.30
N TYR A 196 -40.01 -8.71 -15.19
CA TYR A 196 -39.22 -9.21 -16.30
C TYR A 196 -37.99 -10.03 -15.87
N PRO A 197 -37.16 -9.60 -14.89
CA PRO A 197 -36.03 -10.41 -14.43
C PRO A 197 -36.45 -11.79 -13.90
N ILE A 198 -37.50 -11.82 -13.06
CA ILE A 198 -38.01 -13.05 -12.45
C ILE A 198 -38.60 -13.98 -13.54
N MET A 199 -39.40 -13.42 -14.43
CA MET A 199 -40.03 -14.14 -15.53
C MET A 199 -38.99 -14.71 -16.50
N LEU A 200 -38.06 -13.89 -16.98
CA LEU A 200 -37.03 -14.31 -17.93
C LEU A 200 -36.13 -15.40 -17.34
N ARG A 201 -35.72 -15.28 -16.08
CA ARG A 201 -34.93 -16.32 -15.41
C ARG A 201 -35.65 -17.67 -15.37
N GLN A 202 -36.92 -17.68 -14.97
CA GLN A 202 -37.71 -18.91 -14.92
C GLN A 202 -37.94 -19.51 -16.31
N LEU A 203 -38.16 -18.66 -17.31
CA LEU A 203 -38.34 -19.09 -18.69
C LEU A 203 -37.04 -19.59 -19.33
N PHE A 204 -35.89 -18.94 -19.07
CA PHE A 204 -34.58 -19.39 -19.55
C PHE A 204 -34.29 -20.83 -19.12
N LEU A 205 -34.63 -21.17 -17.88
CA LEU A 205 -34.44 -22.53 -17.34
C LEU A 205 -35.44 -23.55 -17.88
N ARG A 206 -36.70 -23.17 -18.14
CA ARG A 206 -37.76 -24.12 -18.53
C ARG A 206 -37.94 -24.32 -20.03
N THR A 207 -37.81 -23.25 -20.82
CA THR A 207 -38.11 -23.25 -22.26
C THR A 207 -36.91 -22.86 -23.12
N GLY A 208 -35.79 -22.48 -22.50
CA GLY A 208 -34.57 -22.06 -23.18
C GLY A 208 -34.59 -20.58 -23.58
N TYR A 209 -33.39 -20.01 -23.76
CA TYR A 209 -33.19 -18.58 -24.03
C TYR A 209 -34.04 -18.02 -25.18
N ALA A 210 -33.99 -18.67 -26.35
CA ALA A 210 -34.68 -18.16 -27.54
C ALA A 210 -36.21 -18.04 -27.34
N TRP A 211 -36.85 -19.07 -26.79
CA TRP A 211 -38.29 -19.06 -26.54
C TRP A 211 -38.68 -18.14 -25.38
N ALA A 212 -37.86 -18.05 -24.33
CA ALA A 212 -38.09 -17.11 -23.24
C ALA A 212 -38.14 -15.65 -23.70
N VAL A 213 -37.18 -15.24 -24.55
CA VAL A 213 -37.15 -13.88 -25.12
C VAL A 213 -38.36 -13.64 -26.03
N ARG A 214 -38.75 -14.62 -26.85
CA ARG A 214 -39.94 -14.53 -27.71
C ARG A 214 -41.25 -14.40 -26.92
N VAL A 215 -41.42 -15.19 -25.86
CA VAL A 215 -42.59 -15.12 -24.98
C VAL A 215 -42.66 -13.75 -24.31
N SER A 216 -41.53 -13.23 -23.81
CA SER A 216 -41.48 -11.87 -23.25
C SER A 216 -41.87 -10.80 -24.29
N THR A 217 -41.49 -11.00 -25.55
CA THR A 217 -41.84 -10.09 -26.66
C THR A 217 -43.33 -10.07 -26.94
N LEU A 218 -43.99 -11.23 -26.94
CA LEU A 218 -45.44 -11.32 -27.16
C LEU A 218 -46.21 -10.57 -26.06
N ILE A 219 -45.79 -10.72 -24.81
CA ILE A 219 -46.34 -9.98 -23.67
C ILE A 219 -46.13 -8.47 -23.86
N SER A 220 -44.90 -8.07 -24.24
CA SER A 220 -44.57 -6.67 -24.48
C SER A 220 -45.40 -6.02 -25.58
N VAL A 221 -45.57 -6.70 -26.71
CA VAL A 221 -46.38 -6.22 -27.84
C VAL A 221 -47.84 -6.09 -27.45
N ALA A 222 -48.41 -7.06 -26.72
CA ALA A 222 -49.81 -6.99 -26.28
C ALA A 222 -50.09 -5.75 -25.41
N CYS A 223 -49.21 -5.45 -24.45
CA CYS A 223 -49.32 -4.25 -23.63
C CYS A 223 -49.10 -2.96 -24.43
N CYS A 224 -48.14 -2.93 -25.36
CA CYS A 224 -47.91 -1.79 -26.24
C CYS A 224 -49.08 -1.51 -27.19
N LEU A 225 -49.79 -2.53 -27.68
CA LEU A 225 -51.01 -2.37 -28.47
C LEU A 225 -52.13 -1.70 -27.66
N VAL A 226 -52.28 -2.08 -26.39
CA VAL A 226 -53.23 -1.40 -25.48
C VAL A 226 -52.80 0.05 -25.25
N ALA A 227 -51.51 0.30 -25.04
CA ALA A 227 -50.98 1.65 -24.89
C ALA A 227 -51.20 2.54 -26.13
N LEU A 228 -51.07 1.98 -27.32
CA LEU A 228 -51.25 2.70 -28.59
C LEU A 228 -52.67 3.26 -28.75
N VAL A 229 -53.68 2.54 -28.27
CA VAL A 229 -55.08 2.95 -28.34
C VAL A 229 -55.44 3.95 -27.23
N THR A 230 -54.77 3.87 -26.09
CA THR A 230 -55.13 4.62 -24.86
C THR A 230 -54.35 5.92 -24.70
N VAL A 231 -53.12 6.01 -25.20
CA VAL A 231 -52.28 7.22 -25.13
C VAL A 231 -52.60 8.17 -26.30
N LYS A 232 -53.35 9.24 -26.01
CA LYS A 232 -53.72 10.29 -26.98
C LYS A 232 -53.31 11.67 -26.46
N LYS A 233 -52.95 12.59 -27.38
CA LYS A 233 -52.58 13.99 -27.08
C LYS A 233 -53.79 14.93 -27.20
N GLU A 234 -53.91 15.91 -26.32
CA GLU A 234 -54.85 17.03 -26.49
C GLU A 234 -54.18 18.22 -27.20
N GLY A 235 -54.81 18.74 -28.26
CA GLY A 235 -54.37 19.94 -28.99
C GLY A 235 -53.31 19.70 -30.09
N ARG A 236 -53.43 20.40 -31.23
CA ARG A 236 -52.51 20.34 -32.39
C ARG A 236 -52.08 21.74 -32.84
N LYS A 237 -50.78 21.95 -33.07
CA LYS A 237 -50.24 23.02 -33.95
C LYS A 237 -48.85 22.63 -34.51
N LYS A 238 -48.50 23.21 -35.67
CA LYS A 238 -47.27 22.94 -36.47
C LYS A 238 -45.98 23.33 -35.72
N SER A 239 -44.95 22.48 -35.80
CA SER A 239 -43.66 22.69 -35.12
C SER A 239 -42.81 23.78 -35.76
N SER A 240 -41.94 24.40 -34.95
CA SER A 240 -40.78 25.19 -35.39
C SER A 240 -39.60 24.27 -35.76
N GLY A 241 -38.49 24.85 -36.24
CA GLY A 241 -37.37 24.18 -36.91
C GLY A 241 -36.61 23.09 -36.12
N TRP A 242 -35.73 22.37 -36.83
CA TRP A 242 -35.04 21.15 -36.35
C TRP A 242 -34.09 21.35 -35.17
N VAL A 243 -33.60 22.56 -34.92
CA VAL A 243 -32.77 22.91 -33.74
C VAL A 243 -33.19 24.29 -33.24
N ASP A 244 -33.75 24.37 -32.04
CA ASP A 244 -33.99 25.64 -31.36
C ASP A 244 -32.87 25.91 -30.35
N VAL A 245 -31.84 26.64 -30.79
CA VAL A 245 -30.66 26.96 -29.97
C VAL A 245 -31.01 27.88 -28.79
N LYS A 246 -32.21 28.48 -28.77
CA LYS A 246 -32.65 29.38 -27.69
C LYS A 246 -32.78 28.66 -26.35
N MET A 247 -33.08 27.36 -26.35
CA MET A 247 -33.20 26.58 -25.10
C MET A 247 -31.88 26.51 -24.32
N PHE A 248 -30.73 26.54 -25.01
CA PHE A 248 -29.41 26.52 -24.37
C PHE A 248 -29.00 27.87 -23.75
N LYS A 249 -29.78 28.93 -24.01
CA LYS A 249 -29.61 30.24 -23.39
C LYS A 249 -30.49 30.43 -22.15
N ASP A 250 -31.40 29.50 -21.87
CA ASP A 250 -32.25 29.51 -20.67
C ASP A 250 -31.45 28.98 -19.46
N THR A 251 -31.08 29.88 -18.55
CA THR A 251 -30.29 29.57 -17.36
C THR A 251 -30.95 28.51 -16.47
N CYS A 252 -32.28 28.55 -16.31
CA CYS A 252 -33.00 27.59 -15.46
C CYS A 252 -32.96 26.18 -16.06
N PHE A 253 -33.15 26.09 -17.38
CA PHE A 253 -33.06 24.82 -18.10
C PHE A 253 -31.62 24.27 -18.09
N MET A 254 -30.61 25.13 -18.31
CA MET A 254 -29.21 24.71 -18.30
C MET A 254 -28.72 24.26 -16.92
N LEU A 255 -29.17 24.89 -15.84
CA LEU A 255 -28.86 24.45 -14.48
C LEU A 255 -29.47 23.07 -14.18
N LEU A 256 -30.75 22.86 -14.56
CA LEU A 256 -31.41 21.56 -14.42
C LEU A 256 -30.71 20.49 -15.26
N ALA A 257 -30.33 20.81 -16.50
CA ALA A 257 -29.63 19.89 -17.39
C ALA A 257 -28.24 19.51 -16.87
N THR A 258 -27.48 20.49 -16.38
CA THR A 258 -26.13 20.29 -15.81
C THR A 258 -26.20 19.45 -14.53
N GLY A 259 -27.15 19.74 -13.62
CA GLY A 259 -27.34 18.93 -12.41
C GLY A 259 -27.74 17.48 -12.76
N SER A 260 -28.64 17.32 -13.73
CA SER A 260 -29.09 16.00 -14.18
C SER A 260 -27.97 15.19 -14.86
N PHE A 261 -27.05 15.85 -15.56
CA PHE A 261 -25.88 15.23 -16.17
C PHE A 261 -25.02 14.51 -15.12
N PHE A 262 -24.70 15.18 -14.01
CA PHE A 262 -23.89 14.59 -12.93
C PHE A 262 -24.62 13.49 -12.19
N VAL A 263 -25.93 13.62 -11.96
CA VAL A 263 -26.72 12.54 -11.34
C VAL A 263 -26.75 11.30 -12.24
N CYS A 264 -26.95 11.47 -13.54
CA CYS A 264 -27.05 10.35 -14.49
C CYS A 264 -25.72 9.60 -14.70
N LEU A 265 -24.58 10.24 -14.41
CA LEU A 265 -23.27 9.58 -14.45
C LEU A 265 -23.17 8.41 -13.46
N GLY A 266 -23.86 8.49 -12.31
CA GLY A 266 -23.78 7.49 -11.25
C GLY A 266 -25.08 6.72 -10.97
N ILE A 267 -26.26 7.23 -11.32
CA ILE A 267 -27.54 6.66 -10.89
C ILE A 267 -27.82 5.24 -11.40
N PHE A 268 -27.24 4.87 -12.55
CA PHE A 268 -27.43 3.55 -13.17
C PHE A 268 -26.38 2.52 -12.75
N THR A 269 -25.29 2.95 -12.12
CA THR A 269 -24.19 2.05 -11.72
C THR A 269 -24.66 0.92 -10.79
N PRO A 270 -25.48 1.16 -9.75
CA PRO A 270 -26.01 0.08 -8.92
C PRO A 270 -26.87 -0.91 -9.71
N PHE A 271 -27.63 -0.46 -10.73
CA PHE A 271 -28.46 -1.35 -11.55
C PHE A 271 -27.64 -2.36 -12.35
N PHE A 272 -26.43 -2.00 -12.77
CA PHE A 272 -25.55 -2.90 -13.51
C PHE A 272 -24.74 -3.82 -12.60
N TYR A 273 -24.24 -3.33 -11.46
CA TYR A 273 -23.20 -4.03 -10.70
C TYR A 273 -23.65 -4.62 -9.36
N ILE A 274 -24.85 -4.31 -8.85
CA ILE A 274 -25.28 -4.82 -7.52
C ILE A 274 -25.42 -6.34 -7.46
N VAL A 275 -25.80 -6.99 -8.57
CA VAL A 275 -25.93 -8.44 -8.66
C VAL A 275 -24.54 -9.09 -8.63
N SER A 276 -23.63 -8.64 -9.50
CA SER A 276 -22.25 -9.12 -9.51
C SER A 276 -21.52 -8.85 -8.18
N TYR A 277 -21.79 -7.70 -7.53
CA TYR A 277 -21.28 -7.40 -6.19
C TYR A 277 -21.80 -8.38 -5.12
N ALA A 278 -23.08 -8.76 -5.19
CA ALA A 278 -23.67 -9.73 -4.27
C ALA A 278 -23.13 -11.16 -4.50
N GLU A 279 -22.75 -11.50 -5.74
CA GLU A 279 -22.13 -12.77 -6.12
C GLU A 279 -20.67 -12.86 -5.67
N ASP A 280 -19.86 -11.83 -5.92
CA ASP A 280 -18.40 -11.81 -5.67
C ASP A 280 -18.05 -11.83 -4.18
N ARG A 281 -18.86 -11.22 -3.31
CA ARG A 281 -18.61 -11.17 -1.85
C ARG A 281 -18.96 -12.45 -1.10
N ALA A 282 -19.30 -13.56 -1.79
CA ALA A 282 -19.51 -14.91 -1.24
C ALA A 282 -20.51 -15.03 -0.07
N LEU A 283 -21.46 -14.10 0.07
CA LEU A 283 -22.45 -14.10 1.17
C LEU A 283 -23.77 -14.81 0.81
N VAL A 284 -23.94 -15.26 -0.44
CA VAL A 284 -25.25 -15.61 -1.00
C VAL A 284 -25.14 -16.77 -1.99
N SER A 285 -26.12 -17.69 -1.98
CA SER A 285 -26.28 -18.65 -3.08
C SER A 285 -26.57 -17.91 -4.40
N GLN A 286 -26.06 -18.38 -5.54
CA GLN A 286 -26.38 -17.83 -6.88
C GLN A 286 -27.88 -17.59 -7.06
N ASN A 287 -28.74 -18.37 -6.40
CA ASN A 287 -30.19 -18.23 -6.52
C ASN A 287 -30.77 -16.95 -5.90
N THR A 288 -30.13 -16.37 -4.88
CA THR A 288 -30.69 -15.24 -4.12
C THR A 288 -30.12 -13.88 -4.54
N ALA A 289 -28.92 -13.82 -5.13
CA ALA A 289 -28.31 -12.59 -5.61
C ALA A 289 -29.15 -11.89 -6.69
N PHE A 290 -29.82 -12.65 -7.56
CA PHE A 290 -30.74 -12.11 -8.58
C PHE A 290 -31.94 -11.33 -8.02
N TYR A 291 -32.43 -11.68 -6.82
CA TYR A 291 -33.58 -10.99 -6.25
C TYR A 291 -33.24 -9.57 -5.77
N VAL A 292 -31.96 -9.23 -5.61
CA VAL A 292 -31.51 -7.90 -5.19
C VAL A 292 -31.95 -6.82 -6.19
N LEU A 293 -31.80 -7.08 -7.50
CA LEU A 293 -32.27 -6.15 -8.54
C LEU A 293 -33.79 -6.03 -8.55
N SER A 294 -34.51 -7.12 -8.26
CA SER A 294 -35.97 -7.10 -8.16
C SER A 294 -36.44 -6.29 -6.94
N VAL A 295 -35.76 -6.41 -5.79
CA VAL A 295 -36.04 -5.60 -4.59
C VAL A 295 -35.75 -4.12 -4.83
N MET A 296 -34.67 -3.80 -5.55
CA MET A 296 -34.38 -2.43 -5.94
C MET A 296 -35.47 -1.82 -6.84
N ASN A 297 -35.91 -2.56 -7.86
CA ASN A 297 -37.02 -2.11 -8.71
C ASN A 297 -38.33 -2.00 -7.93
N ALA A 298 -38.59 -2.89 -6.96
CA ALA A 298 -39.76 -2.83 -6.09
C ALA A 298 -39.75 -1.56 -5.21
N GLY A 299 -38.62 -1.23 -4.60
CA GLY A 299 -38.43 0.05 -3.91
C GLY A 299 -38.68 1.24 -4.84
N GLY A 300 -38.23 1.14 -6.09
CA GLY A 300 -38.45 2.16 -7.12
C GLY A 300 -39.90 2.30 -7.60
N VAL A 301 -40.80 1.33 -7.38
CA VAL A 301 -42.24 1.53 -7.63
C VAL A 301 -42.77 2.59 -6.67
N PHE A 302 -42.51 2.43 -5.38
CA PHE A 302 -42.90 3.39 -4.35
C PHE A 302 -42.16 4.72 -4.52
N GLY A 303 -40.87 4.65 -4.88
CA GLY A 303 -40.03 5.82 -5.18
C GLY A 303 -40.54 6.67 -6.35
N ARG A 304 -41.23 6.08 -7.32
CA ARG A 304 -41.81 6.84 -8.44
C ARG A 304 -43.14 7.50 -8.08
N ILE A 305 -43.92 6.89 -7.19
CA ILE A 305 -45.28 7.35 -6.83
C ILE A 305 -45.24 8.36 -5.67
N VAL A 306 -44.65 7.98 -4.53
CA VAL A 306 -44.76 8.75 -3.28
C VAL A 306 -44.09 10.11 -3.41
N PRO A 307 -42.82 10.21 -3.86
CA PRO A 307 -42.20 11.50 -4.11
C PRO A 307 -42.96 12.34 -5.13
N ALA A 308 -43.44 11.77 -6.23
CA ALA A 308 -44.18 12.54 -7.23
C ALA A 308 -45.44 13.20 -6.63
N ILE A 309 -46.19 12.48 -5.78
CA ILE A 309 -47.35 13.02 -5.05
C ILE A 309 -46.94 14.12 -4.06
N LEU A 310 -45.87 13.92 -3.30
CA LEU A 310 -45.36 14.92 -2.36
C LEU A 310 -44.86 16.18 -3.07
N SER A 311 -44.30 16.01 -4.27
CA SER A 311 -43.73 17.09 -5.07
C SER A 311 -44.77 18.11 -5.56
N ASP A 312 -46.01 17.65 -5.80
CA ASP A 312 -47.13 18.54 -6.14
C ASP A 312 -47.56 19.42 -4.95
N LYS A 313 -47.20 19.06 -3.69
CA LYS A 313 -47.50 19.84 -2.48
C LYS A 313 -46.32 20.65 -1.96
N MET A 314 -45.12 20.08 -1.97
CA MET A 314 -43.90 20.67 -1.36
C MET A 314 -43.03 21.42 -2.36
N GLY A 315 -43.34 21.35 -3.65
CA GLY A 315 -42.54 21.88 -4.75
C GLY A 315 -41.67 20.81 -5.40
N ARG A 316 -41.63 20.82 -6.75
CA ARG A 316 -40.99 19.77 -7.55
C ARG A 316 -39.47 19.73 -7.38
N PHE A 317 -38.81 20.88 -7.42
CA PHE A 317 -37.37 21.01 -7.18
C PHE A 317 -36.98 20.73 -5.72
N ASN A 318 -37.81 21.13 -4.76
CA ASN A 318 -37.59 20.91 -3.32
C ASN A 318 -37.55 19.42 -2.96
N LEU A 319 -38.15 18.57 -3.78
CA LEU A 319 -38.09 17.13 -3.59
C LEU A 319 -37.05 16.44 -4.47
N LEU A 320 -36.83 16.93 -5.70
CA LEU A 320 -35.82 16.38 -6.61
C LEU A 320 -34.41 16.48 -6.03
N MET A 321 -34.03 17.64 -5.46
CA MET A 321 -32.65 17.84 -4.97
C MET A 321 -32.30 16.94 -3.77
N PRO A 322 -33.10 16.90 -2.67
CA PRO A 322 -32.76 16.08 -1.52
C PRO A 322 -32.81 14.58 -1.83
N THR A 323 -33.76 14.12 -2.63
CA THR A 323 -33.85 12.70 -3.00
C THR A 323 -32.66 12.25 -3.86
N SER A 324 -32.19 13.10 -4.77
CA SER A 324 -30.99 12.84 -5.57
C SER A 324 -29.71 12.84 -4.72
N PHE A 325 -29.59 13.79 -3.78
CA PHE A 325 -28.47 13.83 -2.84
C PHE A 325 -28.44 12.60 -1.92
N LEU A 326 -29.59 12.23 -1.36
CA LEU A 326 -29.74 11.05 -0.51
C LEU A 326 -29.46 9.76 -1.30
N ALA A 327 -29.81 9.68 -2.60
CA ALA A 327 -29.44 8.54 -3.44
C ALA A 327 -27.91 8.39 -3.52
N GLY A 328 -27.18 9.47 -3.77
CA GLY A 328 -25.71 9.47 -3.75
C GLY A 328 -25.15 9.07 -2.38
N LEU A 329 -25.65 9.69 -1.31
CA LEU A 329 -25.23 9.38 0.07
C LEU A 329 -25.49 7.92 0.44
N SER A 330 -26.61 7.34 0.01
CA SER A 330 -26.95 5.94 0.28
C SER A 330 -25.96 4.96 -0.36
N CYS A 331 -25.32 5.31 -1.49
CA CYS A 331 -24.22 4.51 -2.03
C CYS A 331 -22.98 4.58 -1.13
N LEU A 332 -22.63 5.77 -0.63
CA LEU A 332 -21.46 5.94 0.23
C LEU A 332 -21.63 5.32 1.63
N VAL A 333 -22.84 5.38 2.18
CA VAL A 333 -23.12 4.93 3.55
C VAL A 333 -23.64 3.50 3.55
N PHE A 334 -24.74 3.21 2.85
CA PHE A 334 -25.40 1.91 2.97
C PHE A 334 -24.77 0.84 2.09
N TRP A 335 -24.44 1.13 0.82
CA TRP A 335 -23.81 0.13 -0.04
C TRP A 335 -22.40 -0.21 0.44
N MET A 336 -21.59 0.80 0.76
CA MET A 336 -20.21 0.57 1.25
C MET A 336 -20.15 -0.23 2.55
N LEU A 337 -21.14 -0.07 3.45
CA LEU A 337 -21.20 -0.79 4.72
C LEU A 337 -21.98 -2.11 4.65
N ALA A 338 -22.65 -2.41 3.54
CA ALA A 338 -23.46 -3.60 3.38
C ALA A 338 -22.59 -4.86 3.22
N LYS A 339 -22.34 -5.53 4.36
CA LYS A 339 -21.58 -6.79 4.47
C LYS A 339 -22.45 -8.02 4.72
N THR A 340 -23.77 -7.88 4.71
CA THR A 340 -24.72 -8.98 4.92
C THR A 340 -25.85 -8.90 3.90
N MET A 341 -26.48 -10.03 3.61
CA MET A 341 -27.60 -10.10 2.66
C MET A 341 -28.74 -9.14 3.02
N ILE A 342 -29.08 -9.06 4.30
CA ILE A 342 -30.12 -8.16 4.82
C ILE A 342 -29.72 -6.71 4.56
N ALA A 343 -28.45 -6.35 4.73
CA ALA A 343 -27.96 -5.00 4.47
C ALA A 343 -27.96 -4.66 2.98
N VAL A 344 -27.58 -5.60 2.09
CA VAL A 344 -27.62 -5.39 0.63
C VAL A 344 -29.06 -5.26 0.15
N MET A 345 -29.98 -6.09 0.65
CA MET A 345 -31.41 -5.99 0.36
C MET A 345 -32.03 -4.69 0.90
N GLY A 346 -31.62 -4.25 2.10
CA GLY A 346 -32.02 -2.97 2.68
C GLY A 346 -31.54 -1.79 1.86
N PHE A 347 -30.27 -1.80 1.42
CA PHE A 347 -29.73 -0.80 0.50
C PHE A 347 -30.50 -0.80 -0.83
N ALA A 348 -30.72 -1.96 -1.44
CA ALA A 348 -31.45 -2.08 -2.69
C ALA A 348 -32.85 -1.44 -2.59
N ALA A 349 -33.59 -1.71 -1.53
CA ALA A 349 -34.92 -1.12 -1.31
C ALA A 349 -34.86 0.42 -1.17
N VAL A 350 -33.93 0.93 -0.35
CA VAL A 350 -33.77 2.39 -0.11
C VAL A 350 -33.28 3.11 -1.36
N TYR A 351 -32.24 2.59 -2.01
CA TYR A 351 -31.70 3.16 -3.24
C TYR A 351 -32.73 3.12 -4.37
N GLY A 352 -33.47 2.01 -4.47
CA GLY A 352 -34.60 1.89 -5.39
C GLY A 352 -35.62 3.01 -5.20
N PHE A 353 -36.03 3.27 -3.95
CA PHE A 353 -36.95 4.36 -3.63
C PHE A 353 -36.39 5.74 -4.03
N LEU A 354 -35.14 6.04 -3.67
CA LEU A 354 -34.52 7.33 -3.92
C LEU A 354 -34.23 7.58 -5.42
N SER A 355 -33.72 6.58 -6.14
CA SER A 355 -33.51 6.65 -7.59
C SER A 355 -34.82 6.71 -8.37
N GLY A 356 -35.86 6.00 -7.91
CA GLY A 356 -37.21 6.09 -8.46
C GLY A 356 -37.79 7.51 -8.38
N ALA A 357 -37.47 8.26 -7.32
CA ALA A 357 -37.90 9.65 -7.15
C ALA A 357 -37.35 10.57 -8.24
N PHE A 358 -36.06 10.40 -8.57
CA PHE A 358 -35.42 11.17 -9.63
C PHE A 358 -36.10 10.93 -10.98
N ILE A 359 -36.37 9.66 -11.33
CA ILE A 359 -36.98 9.27 -12.61
C ILE A 359 -38.38 9.87 -12.78
N SER A 360 -39.19 9.93 -11.72
CA SER A 360 -40.57 10.45 -11.83
C SER A 360 -40.68 11.97 -11.71
N VAL A 361 -39.79 12.64 -10.95
CA VAL A 361 -39.90 14.08 -10.65
C VAL A 361 -39.14 14.96 -11.65
N ILE A 362 -38.11 14.44 -12.33
CA ILE A 362 -37.32 15.21 -13.32
C ILE A 362 -38.18 15.75 -14.47
N THR A 363 -39.09 14.94 -15.01
CA THR A 363 -39.95 15.30 -16.13
C THR A 363 -40.96 16.41 -15.75
N PRO A 364 -41.65 16.32 -14.59
CA PRO A 364 -42.42 17.43 -14.02
C PRO A 364 -41.65 18.74 -13.78
N CYS A 365 -40.37 18.67 -13.39
CA CYS A 365 -39.52 19.85 -13.23
C CYS A 365 -39.27 20.54 -14.57
N VAL A 366 -38.95 19.78 -15.62
CA VAL A 366 -38.82 20.33 -16.98
C VAL A 366 -40.14 20.95 -17.42
N ALA A 367 -41.26 20.25 -17.24
CA ALA A 367 -42.58 20.74 -17.61
C ALA A 367 -43.03 21.97 -16.81
N GLN A 368 -42.43 22.27 -15.65
CA GLN A 368 -42.72 23.47 -14.86
C GLN A 368 -42.02 24.72 -15.42
N ILE A 369 -40.81 24.54 -15.95
CA ILE A 369 -39.97 25.62 -16.49
C ILE A 369 -40.10 25.77 -18.03
N SER A 370 -41.05 25.04 -18.63
CA SER A 370 -41.23 24.96 -20.07
C SER A 370 -42.65 25.38 -20.44
N ASP A 371 -42.79 26.08 -21.57
CA ASP A 371 -44.09 26.32 -22.16
C ASP A 371 -44.74 25.00 -22.60
N ILE A 372 -46.07 24.89 -22.41
CA ILE A 372 -46.87 23.68 -22.71
C ILE A 372 -46.62 23.12 -24.12
N ASN A 373 -46.29 24.01 -25.07
CA ASN A 373 -46.06 23.66 -26.47
C ASN A 373 -44.65 23.15 -26.78
N GLU A 374 -43.68 23.32 -25.87
CA GLU A 374 -42.28 22.92 -26.04
C GLU A 374 -41.86 21.80 -25.07
N ILE A 375 -42.79 21.31 -24.24
CA ILE A 375 -42.52 20.28 -23.23
C ILE A 375 -41.85 19.05 -23.85
N GLY A 376 -42.35 18.54 -24.98
CA GLY A 376 -41.78 17.37 -25.66
C GLY A 376 -40.34 17.60 -26.11
N SER A 377 -40.10 18.72 -26.80
CA SER A 377 -38.77 19.12 -27.28
C SER A 377 -37.76 19.40 -26.16
N ARG A 378 -38.17 20.04 -25.05
CA ARG A 378 -37.29 20.32 -23.90
C ARG A 378 -37.01 19.07 -23.05
N ILE A 379 -37.99 18.21 -22.84
CA ILE A 379 -37.78 16.88 -22.24
C ILE A 379 -36.79 16.09 -23.09
N GLY A 380 -37.02 16.04 -24.40
CA GLY A 380 -36.15 15.35 -25.35
C GLY A 380 -34.71 15.88 -25.31
N ALA A 381 -34.53 17.20 -25.28
CA ALA A 381 -33.22 17.84 -25.19
C ALA A 381 -32.50 17.52 -23.87
N LEU A 382 -33.20 17.54 -22.73
CA LEU A 382 -32.63 17.13 -21.44
C LEU A 382 -32.11 15.70 -21.49
N TYR A 383 -32.95 14.76 -21.94
CA TYR A 383 -32.55 13.35 -22.02
C TYR A 383 -31.41 13.12 -23.03
N THR A 384 -31.37 13.89 -24.12
CA THR A 384 -30.24 13.85 -25.07
C THR A 384 -28.94 14.30 -24.40
N LEU A 385 -28.96 15.36 -23.58
CA LEU A 385 -27.78 15.84 -22.86
C LEU A 385 -27.27 14.82 -21.84
N ILE A 386 -28.16 14.14 -21.12
CA ILE A 386 -27.79 13.11 -20.14
C ILE A 386 -27.50 11.73 -20.77
N SER A 387 -27.60 11.60 -22.09
CA SER A 387 -27.21 10.36 -22.79
C SER A 387 -25.71 10.08 -22.69
N ILE A 388 -24.87 11.11 -22.81
CA ILE A 388 -23.40 11.01 -22.72
C ILE A 388 -22.96 10.41 -21.38
N PRO A 389 -23.35 10.95 -20.21
CA PRO A 389 -22.93 10.37 -18.93
C PRO A 389 -23.50 8.96 -18.72
N SER A 390 -24.68 8.66 -19.30
CA SER A 390 -25.26 7.31 -19.25
C SER A 390 -24.51 6.28 -20.10
N LEU A 391 -23.85 6.71 -21.20
CA LEU A 391 -23.00 5.85 -22.03
C LEU A 391 -21.68 5.52 -21.32
N VAL A 392 -21.10 6.51 -20.65
CA VAL A 392 -19.73 6.43 -20.12
C VAL A 392 -19.71 5.93 -18.67
N GLY A 393 -20.76 6.16 -17.88
CA GLY A 393 -20.81 5.79 -16.46
C GLY A 393 -20.65 4.28 -16.19
N GLY A 394 -21.33 3.43 -16.97
CA GLY A 394 -21.24 1.96 -16.86
C GLY A 394 -19.84 1.41 -17.18
N PRO A 395 -19.26 1.76 -18.34
CA PRO A 395 -17.89 1.38 -18.70
C PRO A 395 -16.81 1.99 -17.82
N ILE A 396 -16.94 3.24 -17.32
CA ILE A 396 -16.01 3.80 -16.33
C ILE A 396 -16.05 2.97 -15.05
N ALA A 397 -17.24 2.64 -14.53
CA ALA A 397 -17.34 1.80 -13.35
C ALA A 397 -16.74 0.40 -13.59
N GLY A 398 -16.96 -0.18 -14.78
CA GLY A 398 -16.39 -1.48 -15.18
C GLY A 398 -14.87 -1.43 -15.38
N ALA A 399 -14.35 -0.36 -15.98
CA ALA A 399 -12.92 -0.12 -16.16
C ALA A 399 -12.24 0.19 -14.83
N LEU A 400 -12.88 0.88 -13.90
CA LEU A 400 -12.39 1.04 -12.53
C LEU A 400 -12.35 -0.33 -11.83
N ILE A 401 -13.37 -1.16 -12.00
CA ILE A 401 -13.38 -2.54 -11.49
C ILE A 401 -12.25 -3.39 -12.12
N GLN A 402 -11.94 -3.20 -13.41
CA GLN A 402 -10.97 -4.00 -14.17
C GLN A 402 -9.52 -3.51 -14.06
N TYR A 403 -9.28 -2.20 -14.14
CA TYR A 403 -7.98 -1.54 -13.98
C TYR A 403 -7.55 -1.49 -12.51
N GLN A 404 -8.52 -1.52 -11.58
CA GLN A 404 -8.30 -1.60 -10.14
C GLN A 404 -8.93 -2.86 -9.56
N GLY A 405 -8.71 -4.04 -10.17
CA GLY A 405 -9.26 -5.35 -9.76
C GLY A 405 -10.05 -5.34 -8.44
N VAL A 406 -11.32 -4.90 -8.46
CA VAL A 406 -12.25 -4.79 -7.30
C VAL A 406 -11.70 -4.13 -5.99
N SER A 407 -10.47 -3.61 -5.92
CA SER A 407 -9.73 -3.57 -4.65
C SER A 407 -9.11 -2.23 -4.22
N SER A 408 -9.20 -1.13 -4.97
CA SER A 408 -8.51 0.11 -4.57
C SER A 408 -9.40 1.08 -3.76
N TRP A 409 -10.53 1.53 -4.29
CA TRP A 409 -11.29 2.62 -3.63
C TRP A 409 -12.24 2.18 -2.51
N ILE A 410 -12.90 1.02 -2.61
CA ILE A 410 -13.76 0.49 -1.53
C ILE A 410 -12.93 -0.06 -0.35
N ARG A 411 -11.65 -0.42 -0.58
CA ARG A 411 -10.73 -0.88 0.49
C ARG A 411 -10.23 0.22 1.41
N THR A 412 -10.28 1.48 0.99
CA THR A 412 -9.65 2.58 1.77
C THR A 412 -10.43 2.92 3.04
N VAL A 413 -11.72 2.57 3.13
CA VAL A 413 -12.54 2.98 4.30
C VAL A 413 -13.09 1.80 5.10
N THR A 414 -13.30 0.62 4.51
CA THR A 414 -13.83 -0.51 5.30
C THR A 414 -13.36 -1.89 4.81
N THR A 415 -12.47 -2.49 5.61
CA THR A 415 -12.12 -3.93 5.66
C THR A 415 -11.03 -4.42 4.69
N THR A 416 -9.88 -4.69 5.30
CA THR A 416 -8.77 -5.55 4.88
C THR A 416 -9.22 -6.76 4.06
N THR A 417 -9.16 -6.70 2.73
CA THR A 417 -9.08 -7.93 1.90
C THR A 417 -7.60 -8.17 1.64
N MET A 418 -7.14 -9.35 2.02
CA MET A 418 -5.73 -9.72 2.05
C MET A 418 -5.27 -10.07 0.62
N ASN A 419 -4.03 -9.76 0.26
CA ASN A 419 -3.45 -10.14 -1.02
C ASN A 419 -3.41 -11.66 -1.13
N ILE A 420 -4.22 -12.26 -2.02
CA ILE A 420 -4.25 -13.72 -2.24
C ILE A 420 -3.11 -14.07 -3.21
N GLN A 421 -2.12 -14.80 -2.72
CA GLN A 421 -1.02 -15.36 -3.48
C GLN A 421 -1.40 -16.74 -4.04
N ASN A 422 -1.04 -16.98 -5.31
CA ASN A 422 -1.23 -18.25 -5.98
C ASN A 422 0.08 -19.06 -6.00
N PRO A 423 0.17 -20.21 -5.32
CA PRO A 423 1.42 -20.97 -5.17
C PRO A 423 1.84 -21.77 -6.42
N ASN A 424 0.99 -21.89 -7.43
CA ASN A 424 1.23 -22.75 -8.61
C ASN A 424 1.86 -22.03 -9.82
N GLY A 425 2.09 -20.72 -9.76
CA GLY A 425 2.73 -19.95 -10.82
C GLY A 425 4.27 -19.96 -10.74
N GLU A 426 4.95 -19.57 -11.82
CA GLU A 426 6.36 -19.19 -11.72
C GLU A 426 6.50 -17.98 -10.80
N ARG A 427 7.31 -18.13 -9.75
CA ARG A 427 7.53 -17.09 -8.76
C ARG A 427 8.50 -16.04 -9.30
N ASP A 428 8.10 -14.77 -9.24
CA ASP A 428 8.96 -13.65 -9.60
C ASP A 428 9.69 -13.04 -8.38
N TYR A 429 10.46 -11.97 -8.59
CA TYR A 429 11.07 -11.20 -7.49
C TYR A 429 9.99 -10.63 -6.57
N ILE A 430 10.19 -10.78 -5.26
CA ILE A 430 9.36 -10.13 -4.25
C ILE A 430 9.90 -8.71 -4.01
N PRO A 431 9.03 -7.68 -3.94
CA PRO A 431 9.46 -6.32 -3.64
C PRO A 431 10.29 -6.26 -2.35
N ILE A 432 11.31 -5.38 -2.31
CA ILE A 432 12.20 -5.24 -1.15
C ILE A 432 11.39 -4.93 0.12
N ALA A 433 10.33 -4.10 0.02
CA ALA A 433 9.43 -3.76 1.12
C ALA A 433 8.65 -4.97 1.70
N ASP A 434 8.52 -6.08 0.99
CA ASP A 434 7.73 -7.24 1.41
C ASP A 434 8.54 -8.24 2.25
N HIS A 435 9.57 -7.76 2.95
CA HIS A 435 10.45 -8.55 3.80
C HIS A 435 10.45 -8.12 5.27
N GLY A 436 10.47 -9.10 6.18
CA GLY A 436 10.80 -8.92 7.59
C GLY A 436 12.24 -9.35 7.89
N LEU A 437 12.83 -8.81 8.95
CA LEU A 437 14.18 -9.13 9.39
C LEU A 437 14.17 -9.95 10.69
N ILE A 438 14.89 -11.06 10.74
CA ILE A 438 15.15 -11.84 11.95
C ILE A 438 16.66 -11.97 12.17
N GLY A 439 17.13 -12.06 13.42
CA GLY A 439 18.57 -11.96 13.74
C GLY A 439 18.90 -12.39 15.16
N ASN A 440 20.18 -12.71 15.42
CA ASN A 440 20.70 -13.03 16.76
C ASN A 440 21.94 -12.21 17.16
N LEU A 441 22.20 -11.08 16.48
CA LEU A 441 23.41 -10.25 16.65
C LEU A 441 24.73 -10.91 16.20
N ARG A 442 24.66 -12.06 15.53
CA ARG A 442 25.78 -12.63 14.78
C ARG A 442 25.53 -12.50 13.28
N THR A 443 24.30 -12.79 12.90
CA THR A 443 23.80 -12.67 11.54
C THR A 443 22.31 -12.31 11.55
N ALA A 444 21.76 -12.03 10.38
CA ALA A 444 20.35 -11.82 10.14
C ALA A 444 19.88 -12.46 8.83
N ALA A 445 18.58 -12.75 8.77
CA ALA A 445 17.91 -13.29 7.60
C ALA A 445 16.71 -12.42 7.20
N LEU A 446 16.49 -12.27 5.89
CA LEU A 446 15.27 -11.66 5.35
C LEU A 446 14.23 -12.71 5.04
N VAL A 447 13.02 -12.51 5.56
CA VAL A 447 11.85 -13.37 5.38
C VAL A 447 10.80 -12.65 4.55
N SER A 448 10.47 -13.17 3.38
CA SER A 448 9.46 -12.60 2.48
C SER A 448 8.03 -12.95 2.91
N LEU A 449 7.05 -12.16 2.45
CA LEU A 449 5.61 -12.35 2.71
C LEU A 449 5.05 -13.71 2.25
N ASP A 450 5.73 -14.46 1.38
CA ASP A 450 5.30 -15.81 0.98
C ASP A 450 5.92 -16.93 1.84
N GLY A 451 6.66 -16.56 2.90
CA GLY A 451 7.29 -17.48 3.84
C GLY A 451 8.65 -18.02 3.40
N SER A 452 9.31 -17.40 2.41
CA SER A 452 10.66 -17.74 1.99
C SER A 452 11.72 -16.93 2.75
N ILE A 453 12.83 -17.57 3.10
CA ILE A 453 14.06 -16.85 3.48
C ILE A 453 14.84 -16.58 2.21
N GLU A 454 15.06 -15.30 1.91
CA GLU A 454 15.64 -14.85 0.63
C GLU A 454 17.08 -14.37 0.74
N SER A 455 17.47 -13.82 1.88
CA SER A 455 18.84 -13.40 2.15
C SER A 455 19.28 -13.95 3.48
N TYR A 456 20.40 -14.68 3.52
CA TYR A 456 20.98 -15.21 4.76
C TYR A 456 22.47 -15.53 4.59
N CYS A 457 23.29 -14.94 5.44
CA CYS A 457 24.72 -15.22 5.57
C CYS A 457 24.98 -15.95 6.89
N VAL A 458 25.89 -16.91 6.92
CA VAL A 458 26.13 -17.70 8.13
C VAL A 458 27.61 -18.13 8.18
N PRO A 459 28.31 -18.08 9.33
CA PRO A 459 27.82 -17.75 10.67
C PRO A 459 27.62 -16.26 10.98
N ASN A 460 28.28 -15.36 10.24
CA ASN A 460 28.27 -13.92 10.51
C ASN A 460 27.68 -13.09 9.36
N PHE A 461 27.44 -11.80 9.59
CA PHE A 461 26.94 -10.87 8.58
C PHE A 461 27.78 -10.82 7.28
N ASP A 462 29.11 -10.77 7.42
CA ASP A 462 30.06 -10.67 6.30
C ASP A 462 30.43 -12.04 5.69
N SER A 463 29.89 -13.14 6.23
CA SER A 463 30.14 -14.48 5.70
C SER A 463 29.55 -14.64 4.30
N PRO A 464 30.08 -15.58 3.48
CA PRO A 464 29.48 -15.88 2.19
C PRO A 464 28.00 -16.28 2.35
N SER A 465 27.16 -15.75 1.47
CA SER A 465 25.73 -16.03 1.51
C SER A 465 25.45 -17.52 1.21
N ILE A 466 24.47 -18.08 1.94
CA ILE A 466 23.86 -19.38 1.63
C ILE A 466 22.47 -19.25 1.00
N PHE A 467 21.83 -18.08 1.14
CA PHE A 467 20.59 -17.69 0.48
C PHE A 467 20.71 -16.26 -0.02
N ALA A 468 20.48 -16.06 -1.32
CA ALA A 468 20.53 -14.79 -2.05
C ALA A 468 19.41 -14.75 -3.12
N ARG A 469 18.26 -15.39 -2.84
CA ARG A 469 17.09 -15.42 -3.74
C ARG A 469 16.61 -14.03 -4.14
N ILE A 470 16.76 -13.06 -3.24
CA ILE A 470 16.40 -11.66 -3.50
C ILE A 470 17.22 -11.05 -4.65
N LEU A 471 18.45 -11.54 -4.87
CA LEU A 471 19.34 -11.12 -5.97
C LEU A 471 19.23 -12.03 -7.20
N ASP A 472 18.91 -13.31 -7.03
CA ASP A 472 18.66 -14.22 -8.13
C ASP A 472 17.58 -15.23 -7.74
N LYS A 473 16.38 -15.05 -8.31
CA LYS A 473 15.19 -15.85 -7.96
C LYS A 473 15.33 -17.35 -8.24
N ASN A 474 16.32 -17.73 -9.07
CA ASN A 474 16.56 -19.10 -9.52
C ASN A 474 17.80 -19.71 -8.86
N LYS A 475 18.95 -19.04 -8.92
CA LYS A 475 20.25 -19.57 -8.46
C LYS A 475 20.54 -19.25 -7.00
N GLY A 476 19.94 -18.17 -6.46
CA GLY A 476 20.31 -17.61 -5.17
C GLY A 476 20.02 -18.51 -3.96
N GLY A 477 19.22 -19.56 -4.12
CA GLY A 477 18.87 -20.47 -3.03
C GLY A 477 17.94 -19.87 -1.97
N HIS A 478 17.22 -20.73 -1.26
CA HIS A 478 16.15 -20.32 -0.35
C HIS A 478 15.80 -21.37 0.69
N PHE A 479 15.10 -20.94 1.74
CA PHE A 479 14.35 -21.84 2.62
C PHE A 479 12.90 -21.36 2.74
N SER A 480 11.96 -22.04 2.08
CA SER A 480 10.55 -21.64 2.01
C SER A 480 9.62 -22.62 2.72
N ILE A 481 8.61 -22.05 3.39
CA ILE A 481 7.46 -22.76 3.96
C ILE A 481 6.22 -22.04 3.45
N THR A 482 5.49 -22.66 2.53
CA THR A 482 4.42 -21.98 1.79
C THR A 482 3.22 -22.91 1.57
N PRO A 483 1.97 -22.45 1.71
CA PRO A 483 0.79 -23.25 1.36
C PRO A 483 0.76 -23.60 -0.13
N THR A 484 0.31 -24.80 -0.48
CA THR A 484 0.12 -25.23 -1.88
C THR A 484 -1.24 -24.87 -2.45
N VAL A 485 -2.06 -24.19 -1.67
CA VAL A 485 -3.38 -23.66 -2.02
C VAL A 485 -3.36 -22.13 -1.98
N PRO A 486 -4.20 -21.41 -2.76
CA PRO A 486 -4.23 -19.95 -2.73
C PRO A 486 -4.39 -19.43 -1.30
N PHE A 487 -3.53 -18.53 -0.87
CA PHE A 487 -3.47 -18.08 0.51
C PHE A 487 -3.25 -16.58 0.56
N SER A 488 -3.54 -15.98 1.70
CA SER A 488 -3.19 -14.58 1.93
C SER A 488 -2.35 -14.43 3.18
N THR A 489 -1.38 -13.51 3.17
CA THR A 489 -0.38 -13.45 4.23
C THR A 489 -0.57 -12.24 5.13
N LYS A 490 -0.28 -12.42 6.42
CA LYS A 490 0.01 -11.36 7.37
C LYS A 490 1.37 -11.60 8.03
N HIS A 491 2.25 -10.62 7.94
CA HIS A 491 3.50 -10.55 8.71
C HIS A 491 3.34 -9.59 9.87
N ASN A 492 3.77 -9.99 11.06
CA ASN A 492 3.88 -9.10 12.22
C ASN A 492 5.04 -9.55 13.10
N TYR A 493 5.70 -8.62 13.78
CA TYR A 493 6.56 -9.00 14.90
C TYR A 493 5.72 -9.31 16.14
N LEU A 494 6.18 -10.24 16.99
CA LEU A 494 5.64 -10.29 18.34
C LEU A 494 5.91 -8.95 19.05
N PRO A 495 4.98 -8.48 19.89
CA PRO A 495 5.09 -7.18 20.56
C PRO A 495 6.47 -6.99 21.20
N SER A 496 7.10 -5.84 20.94
CA SER A 496 8.37 -5.45 21.57
C SER A 496 9.53 -6.45 21.32
N SER A 497 9.54 -7.13 20.16
CA SER A 497 10.58 -8.11 19.81
C SER A 497 11.05 -8.05 18.35
N ASN A 498 12.15 -8.75 18.03
CA ASN A 498 12.57 -9.08 16.65
C ASN A 498 12.21 -10.52 16.28
N VAL A 499 11.06 -11.00 16.74
CA VAL A 499 10.58 -12.34 16.46
C VAL A 499 9.38 -12.25 15.50
N LEU A 500 9.50 -12.85 14.31
CA LEU A 500 8.56 -12.64 13.20
C LEU A 500 7.49 -13.74 13.10
N GLN A 501 6.22 -13.33 13.02
CA GLN A 501 5.04 -14.16 12.81
C GLN A 501 4.54 -14.01 11.37
N THR A 502 4.44 -15.15 10.66
CA THR A 502 3.81 -15.23 9.33
C THR A 502 2.54 -16.05 9.39
N LYS A 503 1.39 -15.42 9.09
CA LYS A 503 0.06 -16.05 9.06
C LYS A 503 -0.43 -16.20 7.63
N PHE A 504 -0.66 -17.43 7.21
CA PHE A 504 -1.31 -17.78 5.95
C PHE A 504 -2.79 -18.09 6.16
N LEU A 505 -3.64 -17.40 5.41
CA LEU A 505 -5.08 -17.37 5.60
C LEU A 505 -5.75 -17.88 4.31
N ASN A 506 -6.49 -18.99 4.41
CA ASN A 506 -7.25 -19.64 3.34
C ASN A 506 -8.68 -19.97 3.86
N GLU A 507 -9.67 -20.08 2.97
CA GLU A 507 -11.05 -20.48 3.30
C GLU A 507 -11.15 -21.83 4.03
N LYS A 508 -10.25 -22.78 3.73
CA LYS A 508 -10.22 -24.14 4.31
C LYS A 508 -9.43 -24.24 5.62
N GLY A 509 -8.67 -23.22 5.98
CA GLY A 509 -7.86 -23.25 7.19
C GLY A 509 -6.88 -22.08 7.33
N VAL A 510 -6.40 -21.89 8.55
CA VAL A 510 -5.41 -20.87 8.89
C VAL A 510 -4.15 -21.59 9.35
N VAL A 511 -3.07 -21.44 8.58
CA VAL A 511 -1.74 -21.81 9.04
C VAL A 511 -1.09 -20.58 9.58
N SER A 512 -0.44 -20.73 10.70
CA SER A 512 0.51 -19.76 11.12
C SER A 512 1.86 -20.45 11.12
N VAL A 513 2.82 -19.90 10.39
CA VAL A 513 4.23 -20.06 10.74
C VAL A 513 4.41 -19.17 11.97
N THR A 514 3.73 -19.59 13.05
CA THR A 514 3.55 -19.08 14.43
C THR A 514 2.20 -19.37 15.06
N GLY A 515 2.03 -20.49 15.74
CA GLY A 515 0.80 -20.82 16.46
C GLY A 515 0.23 -19.74 17.39
N ASN A 516 -1.07 -19.46 17.22
CA ASN A 516 -1.95 -18.96 18.28
C ASN A 516 -3.01 -20.04 18.45
N SER A 517 -3.19 -20.60 19.64
CA SER A 517 -4.46 -21.27 19.97
C SER A 517 -4.97 -20.83 21.36
N PRO A 518 -6.29 -20.63 21.53
CA PRO A 518 -6.90 -20.34 22.82
C PRO A 518 -7.40 -21.63 23.48
N MET A 519 -7.22 -21.82 24.78
CA MET A 519 -8.30 -22.46 25.56
C MET A 519 -8.27 -22.19 27.07
N SER A 520 -9.47 -22.35 27.59
CA SER A 520 -10.09 -21.91 28.84
C SER A 520 -9.78 -22.81 30.04
N ILE A 521 -9.52 -22.16 31.18
CA ILE A 521 -9.96 -22.46 32.56
C ILE A 521 -9.85 -23.93 33.02
N VAL A 522 -8.79 -24.26 33.79
CA VAL A 522 -8.77 -24.46 35.26
C VAL A 522 -7.31 -24.81 35.64
N SER A 523 -6.62 -23.92 36.33
CA SER A 523 -5.65 -24.19 37.41
C SER A 523 -4.73 -22.98 37.60
N THR A 524 -4.70 -22.50 38.82
CA THR A 524 -4.26 -21.18 39.25
C THR A 524 -2.73 -21.12 39.38
N ILE A 525 -2.19 -19.92 39.11
CA ILE A 525 -0.85 -19.39 39.45
C ILE A 525 0.22 -19.57 38.33
N VAL A 526 0.71 -18.41 37.84
CA VAL A 526 1.71 -18.14 36.77
C VAL A 526 1.18 -18.20 35.32
N GLY A 527 0.46 -17.15 34.92
CA GLY A 527 0.00 -16.96 33.53
C GLY A 527 1.12 -16.48 32.60
N VAL A 528 1.54 -17.35 31.67
CA VAL A 528 2.29 -16.98 30.45
C VAL A 528 1.58 -17.62 29.26
N HIS A 529 0.89 -16.80 28.46
CA HIS A 529 0.31 -17.21 27.18
C HIS A 529 1.46 -17.44 26.18
N ARG A 530 1.58 -18.66 25.64
CA ARG A 530 2.70 -19.08 24.78
C ARG A 530 2.29 -18.96 23.30
N ILE A 531 3.02 -18.13 22.54
CA ILE A 531 2.87 -17.79 21.10
C ILE A 531 4.24 -18.04 20.46
N TYR A 532 4.43 -18.81 19.38
CA TYR A 532 5.77 -19.35 19.02
C TYR A 532 6.26 -19.18 17.55
N PRO A 533 7.32 -18.38 17.24
CA PRO A 533 7.70 -17.99 15.85
C PRO A 533 8.98 -18.46 15.15
N ASP A 534 9.26 -17.86 13.97
CA ASP A 534 10.55 -17.83 13.28
C ASP A 534 11.54 -16.94 14.06
N PHE A 535 12.66 -17.51 14.53
CA PHE A 535 13.70 -16.77 15.25
C PHE A 535 15.08 -17.44 15.15
N LEU A 536 16.12 -16.66 15.46
CA LEU A 536 17.45 -17.15 15.79
C LEU A 536 17.59 -17.09 17.33
N PRO A 537 17.93 -18.20 18.01
CA PRO A 537 17.84 -18.31 19.47
C PRO A 537 18.83 -17.42 20.21
N ARG A 538 18.40 -16.92 21.37
CA ARG A 538 19.23 -16.13 22.29
C ARG A 538 18.97 -16.49 23.76
N LEU A 539 20.04 -16.53 24.55
CA LEU A 539 20.00 -16.79 26.00
C LEU A 539 20.09 -15.48 26.81
N GLU A 540 19.45 -15.44 27.99
CA GLU A 540 19.23 -14.22 28.80
C GLU A 540 20.51 -13.58 29.39
N ASN A 541 21.64 -14.30 29.49
CA ASN A 541 22.84 -13.81 30.17
C ASN A 541 23.96 -13.40 29.21
N SER A 542 24.20 -12.08 29.14
CA SER A 542 25.37 -11.44 28.51
C SER A 542 26.72 -11.79 29.18
N GLU A 543 26.70 -12.40 30.36
CA GLU A 543 27.91 -12.86 31.08
C GLU A 543 28.17 -14.37 30.96
N SER A 544 27.34 -15.13 30.24
CA SER A 544 27.50 -16.59 30.23
C SER A 544 28.39 -17.07 29.08
N THR A 545 29.40 -17.86 29.45
CA THR A 545 30.28 -18.71 28.63
C THR A 545 29.54 -19.82 27.83
N ARG A 546 28.27 -19.61 27.45
CA ARG A 546 27.48 -20.58 26.67
C ARG A 546 27.51 -20.21 25.18
N PRO A 547 27.78 -21.17 24.27
CA PRO A 547 27.77 -20.89 22.83
C PRO A 547 26.35 -20.50 22.38
N LEU A 548 26.25 -19.38 21.64
CA LEU A 548 25.03 -19.05 20.90
C LEU A 548 24.86 -20.08 19.78
N LEU A 549 23.71 -20.74 19.76
CA LEU A 549 23.40 -21.76 18.76
C LEU A 549 23.17 -21.09 17.39
N PHE A 550 23.94 -21.47 16.36
CA PHE A 550 23.79 -20.97 14.98
C PHE A 550 22.61 -21.64 14.27
N TRP A 551 21.42 -21.51 14.86
CA TRP A 551 20.22 -22.24 14.46
C TRP A 551 19.19 -21.27 13.94
N LEU A 552 18.70 -21.53 12.74
CA LEU A 552 17.50 -20.94 12.19
C LEU A 552 16.31 -21.85 12.50
N ILE A 553 15.46 -21.40 13.41
CA ILE A 553 14.30 -22.16 13.89
C ILE A 553 13.05 -21.60 13.21
N ARG A 554 12.30 -22.48 12.55
CA ARG A 554 11.04 -22.15 11.88
C ARG A 554 9.93 -23.07 12.33
N ARG A 555 8.91 -22.53 12.99
CA ARG A 555 7.83 -23.31 13.61
C ARG A 555 6.51 -23.09 12.88
N VAL A 556 5.90 -24.18 12.45
CA VAL A 556 4.66 -24.18 11.67
C VAL A 556 3.57 -24.88 12.45
N GLU A 557 2.43 -24.22 12.60
CA GLU A 557 1.27 -24.72 13.34
C GLU A 557 -0.02 -24.38 12.59
N VAL A 558 -0.94 -25.34 12.52
CA VAL A 558 -2.28 -25.09 11.99
C VAL A 558 -3.20 -24.71 13.12
N VAL A 559 -3.62 -23.44 13.10
CA VAL A 559 -4.49 -22.85 14.10
C VAL A 559 -5.93 -23.31 13.93
N ARG A 560 -6.35 -23.54 12.68
CA ARG A 560 -7.72 -23.97 12.36
C ARG A 560 -7.76 -24.72 11.04
N GLY A 561 -8.52 -25.80 10.98
CA GLY A 561 -8.79 -26.55 9.76
C GLY A 561 -7.61 -27.42 9.32
N ALA A 562 -7.45 -27.60 8.01
CA ALA A 562 -6.38 -28.40 7.41
C ALA A 562 -5.75 -27.66 6.25
N VAL A 563 -4.42 -27.58 6.20
CA VAL A 563 -3.73 -26.84 5.16
C VAL A 563 -2.55 -27.62 4.59
N PRO A 564 -2.52 -27.83 3.27
CA PRO A 564 -1.38 -28.43 2.61
C PRO A 564 -0.25 -27.41 2.44
N LEU A 565 0.96 -27.82 2.84
CA LEU A 565 2.16 -27.02 2.90
C LEU A 565 3.27 -27.68 2.09
N ARG A 566 4.07 -26.84 1.43
CA ARG A 566 5.34 -27.23 0.82
C ARG A 566 6.47 -26.57 1.58
N VAL A 567 7.44 -27.39 1.96
CA VAL A 567 8.69 -26.94 2.57
C VAL A 567 9.83 -27.28 1.62
N GLU A 568 10.64 -26.29 1.26
CA GLU A 568 11.82 -26.46 0.41
C GLU A 568 13.02 -25.77 1.07
N CYS A 569 14.13 -26.48 1.21
CA CYS A 569 15.39 -25.94 1.66
C CYS A 569 16.46 -26.22 0.60
N ALA A 570 16.88 -25.16 -0.08
CA ALA A 570 17.76 -25.19 -1.23
C ALA A 570 18.94 -24.22 -1.01
N PRO A 571 19.95 -24.59 -0.18
CA PRO A 571 21.12 -23.76 0.03
C PRO A 571 21.92 -23.57 -1.26
N ALA A 572 22.48 -22.37 -1.43
CA ALA A 572 23.35 -21.99 -2.52
C ALA A 572 24.64 -21.39 -1.95
N PHE A 573 25.61 -22.26 -1.66
CA PHE A 573 26.82 -21.89 -0.93
C PHE A 573 27.69 -20.89 -1.69
N ASN A 574 28.31 -19.99 -0.91
CA ASN A 574 29.28 -19.03 -1.41
C ASN A 574 28.74 -18.19 -2.57
N TYR A 575 27.57 -17.58 -2.36
CA TYR A 575 26.87 -16.79 -3.38
C TYR A 575 26.48 -17.62 -4.61
N ALA A 576 26.03 -18.86 -4.41
CA ALA A 576 25.73 -19.82 -5.48
C ALA A 576 26.93 -20.22 -6.37
N ARG A 577 28.17 -20.10 -5.88
CA ARG A 577 29.38 -20.49 -6.63
C ARG A 577 29.82 -21.92 -6.36
N ASP A 578 29.60 -22.42 -5.15
CA ASP A 578 30.11 -23.73 -4.76
C ASP A 578 29.06 -24.83 -4.89
N PRO A 579 29.41 -25.98 -5.49
CA PRO A 579 28.58 -27.17 -5.45
C PRO A 579 28.52 -27.75 -4.04
N HIS A 580 27.47 -28.51 -3.74
CA HIS A 580 27.33 -29.20 -2.46
C HIS A 580 26.80 -30.62 -2.62
N ALA A 581 27.19 -31.48 -1.68
CA ALA A 581 26.63 -32.81 -1.53
C ALA A 581 25.46 -32.80 -0.55
N THR A 582 24.42 -33.56 -0.87
CA THR A 582 23.22 -33.69 -0.03
C THR A 582 23.05 -35.13 0.36
N GLN A 583 22.94 -35.39 1.66
CA GLN A 583 22.76 -36.74 2.22
C GLN A 583 21.59 -36.76 3.18
N ILE A 584 20.72 -37.76 3.05
CA ILE A 584 19.68 -38.06 4.03
C ILE A 584 20.26 -39.12 4.97
N VAL A 585 20.38 -38.79 6.26
CA VAL A 585 20.98 -39.68 7.27
C VAL A 585 20.06 -39.77 8.49
N PRO A 586 20.11 -40.85 9.27
CA PRO A 586 19.34 -40.94 10.53
C PRO A 586 19.66 -39.77 11.47
N ASP A 587 18.63 -39.21 12.11
CA ASP A 587 18.82 -38.16 13.13
C ASP A 587 19.16 -38.79 14.48
N ASP A 588 20.36 -38.48 14.98
CA ASP A 588 20.96 -39.00 16.20
C ASP A 588 20.68 -38.11 17.44
N THR A 589 20.00 -36.98 17.27
CA THR A 589 19.74 -35.97 18.32
C THR A 589 18.30 -35.93 18.81
N ILE A 590 17.43 -36.78 18.28
CA ILE A 590 16.03 -36.89 18.69
C ILE A 590 15.84 -38.07 19.66
N PRO A 591 14.83 -38.05 20.54
CA PRO A 591 14.50 -39.20 21.39
C PRO A 591 14.18 -40.46 20.56
N LEU A 592 14.51 -41.66 21.06
CA LEU A 592 14.37 -42.93 20.34
C LEU A 592 12.92 -43.29 19.94
N GLN A 593 11.91 -42.69 20.58
CA GLN A 593 10.50 -42.77 20.16
C GLN A 593 10.29 -42.29 18.70
N PHE A 594 11.20 -41.46 18.18
CA PHE A 594 11.22 -40.96 16.80
C PHE A 594 12.36 -41.58 15.96
N SER A 595 12.98 -42.68 16.41
CA SER A 595 14.21 -43.29 15.87
C SER A 595 14.22 -43.65 14.37
N LYS A 596 13.10 -43.53 13.66
CA LYS A 596 13.00 -43.72 12.20
C LYS A 596 13.13 -42.43 11.40
N GLN A 597 13.35 -41.28 12.05
CA GLN A 597 13.42 -39.99 11.39
C GLN A 597 14.81 -39.72 10.80
N ASN A 598 14.84 -39.11 9.62
CA ASN A 598 16.06 -38.69 8.96
C ASN A 598 16.23 -37.16 9.01
N LYS A 599 17.48 -36.71 9.04
CA LYS A 599 17.89 -35.33 8.78
C LYS A 599 18.55 -35.22 7.40
N VAL A 600 18.58 -34.02 6.84
CA VAL A 600 19.32 -33.74 5.60
C VAL A 600 20.59 -32.99 5.94
N VAL A 601 21.73 -33.46 5.45
CA VAL A 601 23.03 -32.80 5.59
C VAL A 601 23.46 -32.26 4.23
N PHE A 602 23.77 -30.97 4.18
CA PHE A 602 24.33 -30.27 3.03
C PHE A 602 25.79 -29.93 3.30
N THR A 603 26.72 -30.52 2.55
CA THR A 603 28.15 -30.25 2.68
C THR A 603 28.65 -29.55 1.43
N SER A 604 29.02 -28.27 1.58
CA SER A 604 29.67 -27.52 0.49
C SER A 604 30.98 -28.18 0.09
N ARG A 605 31.30 -28.08 -1.19
CA ARG A 605 32.56 -28.51 -1.78
C ARG A 605 33.21 -27.27 -2.37
N PRO A 606 34.00 -26.53 -1.58
CA PRO A 606 34.71 -25.35 -2.07
C PRO A 606 35.48 -25.73 -3.33
N THR A 607 35.11 -25.13 -4.44
CA THR A 607 35.84 -25.30 -5.70
C THR A 607 36.93 -24.23 -5.77
N ALA A 608 38.04 -24.54 -6.43
CA ALA A 608 38.93 -23.47 -6.89
C ALA A 608 38.10 -22.62 -7.86
N SER A 609 37.70 -21.42 -7.41
CA SER A 609 36.81 -20.54 -8.18
C SER A 609 37.36 -20.41 -9.61
N PRO A 610 36.53 -20.60 -10.66
CA PRO A 610 36.97 -20.34 -12.04
C PRO A 610 37.31 -18.87 -12.28
N TYR A 611 36.96 -17.99 -11.32
CA TYR A 611 37.23 -16.56 -11.33
C TYR A 611 38.45 -16.15 -10.49
N LEU A 612 39.14 -17.11 -9.85
CA LEU A 612 40.42 -16.88 -9.16
C LEU A 612 41.59 -17.37 -10.04
N PRO A 613 42.78 -16.74 -9.97
CA PRO A 613 43.96 -17.18 -10.71
C PRO A 613 44.27 -18.67 -10.46
N LYS A 614 44.58 -19.43 -11.53
CA LYS A 614 44.94 -20.85 -11.41
C LYS A 614 46.12 -21.02 -10.43
N GLY A 615 45.88 -21.66 -9.29
CA GLY A 615 46.91 -21.95 -8.27
C GLY A 615 46.57 -21.48 -6.85
N THR A 616 45.51 -20.70 -6.64
CA THR A 616 45.06 -20.28 -5.31
C THR A 616 44.14 -21.33 -4.65
N SER A 617 44.45 -21.72 -3.41
CA SER A 617 43.56 -22.54 -2.57
C SER A 617 42.18 -21.87 -2.39
N PRO A 618 41.10 -22.65 -2.18
CA PRO A 618 39.79 -22.08 -1.86
C PRO A 618 39.89 -21.16 -0.64
N SER A 619 39.30 -19.97 -0.72
CA SER A 619 39.44 -18.90 0.28
C SER A 619 38.73 -19.18 1.61
N HIS A 620 37.93 -20.24 1.69
CA HIS A 620 37.10 -20.54 2.85
C HIS A 620 36.94 -22.05 3.07
N SER A 621 36.76 -22.43 4.33
CA SER A 621 36.55 -23.81 4.75
C SER A 621 35.20 -24.36 4.29
N PRO A 622 35.08 -25.67 4.04
CA PRO A 622 33.79 -26.29 3.71
C PRO A 622 32.80 -26.08 4.86
N LEU A 623 31.69 -25.42 4.56
CA LEU A 623 30.54 -25.29 5.45
C LEU A 623 29.63 -26.52 5.31
N THR A 624 29.21 -27.07 6.45
CA THR A 624 28.18 -28.13 6.51
C THR A 624 26.96 -27.63 7.27
N LEU A 625 25.78 -27.78 6.67
CA LEU A 625 24.49 -27.47 7.28
C LEU A 625 23.70 -28.75 7.49
N ASP A 626 22.93 -28.83 8.56
CA ASP A 626 21.91 -29.86 8.72
C ASP A 626 20.51 -29.25 8.88
N LEU A 627 19.54 -29.84 8.17
CA LEU A 627 18.11 -29.55 8.28
C LEU A 627 17.44 -30.69 9.03
N ARG A 628 16.84 -30.33 10.15
CA ARG A 628 16.15 -31.22 11.08
C ARG A 628 14.71 -30.76 11.28
N PHE A 629 13.88 -31.61 11.85
CA PHE A 629 12.51 -31.25 12.21
C PHE A 629 12.07 -31.97 13.49
N LEU A 630 11.09 -31.40 14.18
CA LEU A 630 10.43 -32.02 15.33
C LEU A 630 8.90 -31.92 15.14
N PRO A 631 8.20 -33.04 14.88
CA PRO A 631 6.75 -33.06 14.79
C PRO A 631 6.12 -33.19 16.17
N GLU A 632 5.02 -32.48 16.41
CA GLU A 632 4.36 -32.39 17.71
C GLU A 632 2.83 -32.36 17.53
N SER A 633 2.11 -32.84 18.55
CA SER A 633 0.66 -32.69 18.68
C SER A 633 0.34 -31.88 19.94
N LEU A 634 -0.51 -30.87 19.79
CA LEU A 634 -0.88 -29.91 20.85
C LEU A 634 -2.24 -30.21 21.46
N LEU A 635 -3.03 -31.11 20.86
CA LEU A 635 -4.38 -31.45 21.30
C LEU A 635 -4.45 -32.94 21.64
N GLU A 636 -5.17 -33.28 22.71
CA GLU A 636 -5.49 -34.65 23.04
C GLU A 636 -6.29 -35.31 21.90
N ASN A 637 -5.93 -36.54 21.54
CA ASN A 637 -6.52 -37.32 20.44
C ASN A 637 -6.21 -36.84 19.00
N VAL A 638 -5.27 -35.92 18.81
CA VAL A 638 -4.71 -35.60 17.48
C VAL A 638 -3.37 -36.33 17.30
N PRO A 639 -3.17 -37.13 16.23
CA PRO A 639 -1.90 -37.82 16.01
C PRO A 639 -0.78 -36.84 15.64
N VAL A 640 0.45 -37.19 16.00
CA VAL A 640 1.66 -36.47 15.57
C VAL A 640 1.77 -36.52 14.04
N PRO A 641 2.09 -35.40 13.35
CA PRO A 641 2.18 -35.41 11.89
C PRO A 641 3.34 -36.28 11.40
N GLU A 642 3.06 -37.16 10.43
CA GLU A 642 4.09 -37.91 9.71
C GLU A 642 4.70 -37.04 8.60
N LEU A 643 6.03 -36.97 8.54
CA LEU A 643 6.72 -36.33 7.44
C LEU A 643 8.06 -37.02 7.12
N SER A 644 8.47 -36.91 5.86
CA SER A 644 9.73 -37.43 5.35
C SER A 644 10.37 -36.41 4.41
N LEU A 645 11.66 -36.11 4.64
CA LEU A 645 12.43 -35.24 3.76
C LEU A 645 12.90 -36.02 2.52
N GLU A 646 12.65 -35.44 1.35
CA GLU A 646 13.08 -35.96 0.05
C GLU A 646 14.11 -35.03 -0.59
N THR A 647 14.92 -35.55 -1.50
CA THR A 647 15.80 -34.70 -2.33
C THR A 647 15.00 -34.02 -3.44
N LEU A 648 15.27 -32.74 -3.68
CA LEU A 648 14.72 -31.95 -4.76
C LEU A 648 15.82 -31.54 -5.74
N ASN A 649 15.67 -31.87 -7.02
CA ASN A 649 16.62 -31.47 -8.05
C ASN A 649 16.21 -30.12 -8.68
N LEU A 650 17.01 -29.08 -8.45
CA LEU A 650 16.84 -27.75 -9.02
C LEU A 650 17.93 -27.38 -10.03
N SER A 651 18.64 -28.37 -10.60
CA SER A 651 19.73 -28.11 -11.57
C SER A 651 19.25 -27.34 -12.80
N ALA A 652 17.99 -27.54 -13.21
CA ALA A 652 17.36 -26.78 -14.30
C ALA A 652 17.23 -25.26 -14.00
N LYS A 653 17.23 -24.89 -12.72
CA LYS A 653 17.24 -23.49 -12.25
C LYS A 653 18.65 -22.97 -11.92
N GLY A 654 19.70 -23.78 -12.18
CA GLY A 654 21.09 -23.41 -11.96
C GLY A 654 21.65 -23.73 -10.56
N HIS A 655 20.95 -24.52 -9.75
CA HIS A 655 21.52 -24.98 -8.47
C HIS A 655 22.66 -25.99 -8.66
N LEU A 656 23.71 -25.86 -7.85
CA LEU A 656 24.94 -26.68 -7.91
C LEU A 656 24.94 -27.89 -6.95
N GLY A 657 23.78 -28.22 -6.37
CA GLY A 657 23.59 -29.38 -5.51
C GLY A 657 22.11 -29.66 -5.30
N LEU A 658 21.79 -30.84 -4.75
CA LEU A 658 20.40 -31.23 -4.49
C LEU A 658 19.85 -30.44 -3.30
N ALA A 659 18.62 -29.96 -3.43
CA ALA A 659 17.86 -29.36 -2.33
C ALA A 659 17.13 -30.45 -1.52
N ALA A 660 16.48 -30.06 -0.43
CA ALA A 660 15.52 -30.89 0.30
C ALA A 660 14.11 -30.33 0.14
N LYS A 661 13.11 -31.21 0.07
CA LYS A 661 11.70 -30.85 0.13
C LYS A 661 10.88 -31.79 0.99
N THR A 662 9.72 -31.33 1.44
CA THR A 662 8.62 -32.17 1.91
C THR A 662 7.31 -31.48 1.57
N GLU A 663 6.30 -32.26 1.21
CA GLU A 663 4.91 -31.79 1.14
C GLU A 663 4.14 -32.49 2.25
N LEU A 664 3.42 -31.73 3.05
CA LEU A 664 2.66 -32.26 4.18
C LEU A 664 1.35 -31.50 4.33
N THR A 665 0.31 -32.18 4.79
CA THR A 665 -0.93 -31.52 5.21
C THR A 665 -0.99 -31.55 6.71
N LEU A 666 -0.92 -30.38 7.33
CA LEU A 666 -1.10 -30.24 8.77
C LEU A 666 -2.57 -29.96 9.07
N VAL A 667 -3.08 -30.56 10.15
CA VAL A 667 -4.43 -30.31 10.68
C VAL A 667 -4.37 -29.57 12.01
N GLU A 668 -5.50 -28.99 12.41
CA GLU A 668 -5.65 -28.27 13.69
C GLU A 668 -5.07 -29.05 14.87
N GLY A 669 -4.19 -28.40 15.63
CA GLY A 669 -3.47 -29.00 16.75
C GLY A 669 -2.15 -29.69 16.38
N GLN A 670 -1.82 -29.84 15.10
CA GLN A 670 -0.50 -30.34 14.69
C GLN A 670 0.51 -29.20 14.50
N ARG A 671 1.76 -29.49 14.88
CA ARG A 671 2.89 -28.58 14.79
C ARG A 671 4.13 -29.29 14.27
N VAL A 672 4.93 -28.59 13.48
CA VAL A 672 6.27 -29.05 13.07
C VAL A 672 7.25 -27.90 13.24
N THR A 673 8.36 -28.14 13.95
CA THR A 673 9.46 -27.18 14.06
C THR A 673 10.62 -27.63 13.20
N PHE A 674 10.99 -26.85 12.18
CA PHE A 674 12.19 -27.06 11.37
C PHE A 674 13.37 -26.29 11.95
N VAL A 675 14.55 -26.91 11.94
CA VAL A 675 15.80 -26.32 12.43
C VAL A 675 16.86 -26.49 11.36
N LEU A 676 17.32 -25.38 10.78
CA LEU A 676 18.50 -25.34 9.91
C LEU A 676 19.67 -24.80 10.71
N ARG A 677 20.78 -25.54 10.80
CA ARG A 677 21.94 -25.11 11.59
C ARG A 677 23.26 -25.53 10.98
N ILE A 678 24.33 -24.90 11.44
CA ILE A 678 25.70 -25.38 11.17
C ILE A 678 25.89 -26.71 11.87
N ALA A 679 26.33 -27.74 11.14
CA ALA A 679 26.58 -29.05 11.72
C ALA A 679 27.80 -28.99 12.68
N PRO A 680 27.73 -29.62 13.86
CA PRO A 680 28.84 -29.65 14.81
C PRO A 680 30.05 -30.41 14.23
N GLU A 681 31.26 -29.96 14.58
CA GLU A 681 32.51 -30.58 14.09
C GLU A 681 32.76 -31.98 14.67
N HIS A 682 32.18 -32.29 15.83
CA HIS A 682 32.29 -33.60 16.47
C HIS A 682 31.12 -34.51 16.08
N LYS A 683 31.43 -35.69 15.53
CA LYS A 683 30.45 -36.78 15.46
C LYS A 683 30.19 -37.25 16.89
N GLY A 684 28.98 -37.07 17.40
CA GLY A 684 28.61 -37.66 18.69
C GLY A 684 28.85 -39.16 18.64
N ASP A 685 29.70 -39.67 19.53
CA ASP A 685 29.92 -41.09 19.72
C ASP A 685 28.64 -41.68 20.36
N GLY A 686 27.71 -42.15 19.54
CA GLY A 686 26.52 -42.87 19.97
C GLY A 686 25.23 -42.04 19.98
N GLY A 687 24.17 -42.61 19.40
CA GLY A 687 22.83 -42.04 19.39
C GLY A 687 22.28 -41.81 20.80
N SER A 688 21.22 -41.01 20.90
CA SER A 688 20.54 -40.63 22.14
C SER A 688 20.15 -41.78 23.07
N GLY A 689 20.16 -43.05 22.62
CA GLY A 689 20.41 -44.25 23.43
C GLY A 689 19.53 -44.47 24.66
N VAL A 690 18.44 -43.71 24.79
CA VAL A 690 17.56 -43.71 25.95
C VAL A 690 16.15 -44.04 25.46
N ASP A 691 15.74 -45.27 25.74
CA ASP A 691 14.41 -45.81 25.46
C ASP A 691 13.55 -45.74 26.74
N GLU A 692 12.23 -45.55 26.60
CA GLU A 692 11.28 -45.66 27.71
C GLU A 692 11.33 -47.08 28.32
N GLU A 693 11.47 -48.09 27.47
CA GLU A 693 11.59 -49.49 27.89
C GLU A 693 12.86 -49.70 28.73
N GLN A 694 13.93 -48.99 28.41
CA GLN A 694 15.20 -49.00 29.13
C GLN A 694 15.15 -48.18 30.43
N ALA A 695 14.37 -47.09 30.45
CA ALA A 695 14.08 -46.31 31.65
C ALA A 695 13.25 -47.12 32.67
N GLU A 696 12.24 -47.84 32.20
CA GLU A 696 11.46 -48.79 33.00
C GLU A 696 12.33 -49.94 33.53
N LEU A 697 13.20 -50.52 32.70
CA LEU A 697 14.15 -51.57 33.10
C LEU A 697 15.15 -51.11 34.17
N LEU A 698 15.57 -49.84 34.12
CA LEU A 698 16.49 -49.23 35.07
C LEU A 698 15.79 -48.67 36.32
N GLY A 699 14.45 -48.62 36.35
CA GLY A 699 13.67 -48.01 37.44
C GLY A 699 13.91 -46.51 37.60
N ILE A 700 14.34 -45.83 36.53
CA ILE A 700 14.63 -44.39 36.52
C ILE A 700 13.53 -43.68 35.72
N ASP A 701 13.02 -42.58 36.27
CA ASP A 701 12.10 -41.69 35.56
C ASP A 701 12.68 -41.28 34.19
N TYR A 702 11.91 -41.48 33.11
CA TYR A 702 12.36 -41.25 31.73
C TYR A 702 12.86 -39.81 31.52
N GLN A 703 12.22 -38.80 32.14
CA GLN A 703 12.70 -37.43 32.05
C GLN A 703 14.05 -37.23 32.74
N LYS A 704 14.30 -37.91 33.87
CA LYS A 704 15.64 -37.89 34.52
C LYS A 704 16.72 -38.56 33.67
N LEU A 705 16.39 -39.66 32.99
CA LEU A 705 17.33 -40.37 32.11
C LEU A 705 17.66 -39.54 30.86
N MET A 706 16.66 -38.92 30.24
CA MET A 706 16.81 -37.95 29.14
C MET A 706 17.61 -36.72 29.54
N ALA A 707 17.39 -36.17 30.73
CA ALA A 707 18.18 -35.07 31.27
C ALA A 707 19.66 -35.47 31.50
N GLY A 708 19.92 -36.74 31.83
CA GLY A 708 21.26 -37.31 31.92
C GLY A 708 21.95 -37.42 30.55
N ALA A 709 21.26 -37.97 29.54
CA ALA A 709 21.77 -38.05 28.17
C ALA A 709 22.04 -36.67 27.55
N HIS A 710 21.19 -35.68 27.84
CA HIS A 710 21.39 -34.30 27.41
C HIS A 710 22.70 -33.69 27.97
N LYS A 711 23.11 -34.05 29.20
CA LYS A 711 24.38 -33.58 29.80
C LYS A 711 25.63 -34.19 29.17
N MET A 712 25.50 -35.33 28.49
CA MET A 712 26.61 -36.05 27.87
C MET A 712 26.92 -35.57 26.44
N ARG A 713 25.97 -34.88 25.78
CA ARG A 713 26.20 -34.28 24.46
C ARG A 713 26.92 -32.93 24.55
N PRO A 714 27.67 -32.53 23.50
CA PRO A 714 28.22 -31.18 23.39
C PRO A 714 27.15 -30.10 23.53
N LYS A 715 27.50 -28.96 24.14
CA LYS A 715 26.56 -27.85 24.38
C LYS A 715 26.03 -27.19 23.11
N ASP A 716 26.79 -27.30 22.03
CA ASP A 716 26.48 -26.84 20.66
C ASP A 716 25.70 -27.88 19.84
N ASP A 717 25.60 -29.12 20.34
CA ASP A 717 24.79 -30.19 19.77
C ASP A 717 23.85 -30.89 20.80
N PRO A 718 22.97 -30.13 21.47
CA PRO A 718 22.03 -30.69 22.43
C PRO A 718 20.97 -31.57 21.75
N VAL A 719 20.40 -32.50 22.53
CA VAL A 719 19.21 -33.28 22.14
C VAL A 719 18.06 -32.31 21.81
N MET A 720 17.43 -32.49 20.65
CA MET A 720 16.35 -31.65 20.19
C MET A 720 15.03 -32.09 20.83
N THR A 721 14.62 -31.38 21.88
CA THR A 721 13.34 -31.61 22.57
C THR A 721 12.40 -30.40 22.40
N SER A 722 11.10 -30.64 22.57
CA SER A 722 10.09 -29.57 22.60
C SER A 722 10.42 -28.52 23.67
N GLU A 723 10.83 -28.99 24.85
CA GLU A 723 11.22 -28.15 26.00
C GLU A 723 12.40 -27.23 25.67
N LEU A 724 13.42 -27.74 24.96
CA LEU A 724 14.57 -26.93 24.54
C LEU A 724 14.13 -25.83 23.57
N LEU A 725 13.36 -26.18 22.53
CA LEU A 725 12.90 -25.22 21.52
C LEU A 725 12.02 -24.13 22.14
N ASP A 726 11.15 -24.50 23.08
CA ASP A 726 10.32 -23.58 23.84
C ASP A 726 11.15 -22.65 24.74
N HIS A 727 12.15 -23.19 25.44
CA HIS A 727 13.06 -22.39 26.25
C HIS A 727 13.85 -21.38 25.40
N LEU A 728 14.37 -21.81 24.24
CA LEU A 728 15.10 -20.92 23.32
C LEU A 728 14.19 -19.79 22.80
N PHE A 729 12.94 -20.09 22.51
CA PHE A 729 11.97 -19.08 22.10
C PHE A 729 11.71 -18.06 23.23
N VAL A 730 11.36 -18.54 24.43
CA VAL A 730 11.03 -17.68 25.57
C VAL A 730 12.22 -16.78 25.94
N ALA A 731 13.43 -17.35 25.99
CA ALA A 731 14.65 -16.59 26.27
C ALA A 731 14.92 -15.50 25.21
N THR A 732 14.66 -15.80 23.92
CA THR A 732 14.81 -14.82 22.83
C THR A 732 13.80 -13.67 22.97
N ASN A 733 12.54 -13.99 23.24
CA ASN A 733 11.50 -12.99 23.42
C ASN A 733 11.73 -12.14 24.68
N ASN A 734 12.13 -12.76 25.79
CA ASN A 734 12.45 -12.08 27.05
C ASN A 734 13.64 -11.13 26.89
N TYR A 735 14.67 -11.53 26.13
CA TYR A 735 15.80 -10.67 25.84
C TYR A 735 15.36 -9.37 25.15
N TRP A 736 14.58 -9.47 24.06
CA TRP A 736 14.17 -8.28 23.32
C TRP A 736 13.26 -7.37 24.14
N ASN A 737 12.28 -7.96 24.83
CA ASN A 737 11.37 -7.22 25.72
C ASN A 737 12.15 -6.50 26.83
N SER A 738 13.09 -7.19 27.47
CA SER A 738 13.93 -6.62 28.54
C SER A 738 14.85 -5.51 28.02
N TRP A 739 15.31 -5.63 26.79
CA TRP A 739 16.14 -4.60 26.15
C TRP A 739 15.33 -3.36 25.80
N ILE A 740 14.21 -3.48 25.08
CA ILE A 740 13.42 -2.32 24.63
C ILE A 740 12.69 -1.62 25.77
N ARG A 741 12.37 -2.32 26.87
CA ARG A 741 11.78 -1.73 28.08
C ARG A 741 12.68 -0.67 28.74
N LYS A 742 13.98 -0.66 28.41
CA LYS A 742 14.93 0.37 28.88
C LYS A 742 14.77 1.71 28.14
N SER A 743 14.02 1.75 27.04
CA SER A 743 13.71 2.98 26.32
C SER A 743 12.97 3.98 27.21
N THR A 744 13.43 5.23 27.23
CA THR A 744 12.82 6.35 27.97
C THR A 744 11.97 7.25 27.07
N TYR A 745 11.81 6.91 25.79
CA TYR A 745 11.08 7.72 24.83
C TYR A 745 9.56 7.72 25.12
N GLN A 746 8.99 8.93 25.24
CA GLN A 746 7.55 9.16 25.48
C GLN A 746 6.92 10.10 24.43
N GLY A 747 7.61 10.32 23.30
CA GLY A 747 7.10 11.19 22.23
C GLY A 747 5.99 10.54 21.42
N SER A 748 5.41 11.30 20.49
CA SER A 748 4.20 10.92 19.75
C SER A 748 4.37 9.67 18.87
N TRP A 749 5.58 9.41 18.35
CA TRP A 749 5.84 8.35 17.37
C TRP A 749 6.53 7.13 18.00
N LYS A 750 6.05 6.70 19.17
CA LYS A 750 6.67 5.65 19.98
C LYS A 750 6.88 4.33 19.25
N GLU A 751 5.89 3.88 18.48
CA GLU A 751 5.96 2.60 17.76
C GLU A 751 7.07 2.59 16.69
N ALA A 752 7.15 3.65 15.87
CA ALA A 752 8.18 3.78 14.84
C ALA A 752 9.59 3.87 15.46
N VAL A 753 9.73 4.62 16.57
CA VAL A 753 10.99 4.73 17.32
C VAL A 753 11.40 3.39 17.91
N HIS A 754 10.48 2.67 18.57
CA HIS A 754 10.77 1.38 19.18
C HIS A 754 11.12 0.31 18.13
N ARG A 755 10.41 0.28 17.00
CA ARG A 755 10.73 -0.65 15.91
C ARG A 755 12.11 -0.37 15.33
N SER A 756 12.42 0.91 15.08
CA SER A 756 13.73 1.35 14.58
C SER A 756 14.86 1.02 15.55
N ALA A 757 14.64 1.21 16.86
CA ALA A 757 15.62 0.89 17.89
C ALA A 757 15.94 -0.62 17.93
N LEU A 758 14.91 -1.46 17.80
CA LEU A 758 15.07 -2.91 17.74
C LEU A 758 15.77 -3.36 16.44
N ALA A 759 15.48 -2.72 15.31
CA ALA A 759 16.15 -2.99 14.04
C ALA A 759 17.65 -2.64 14.12
N LEU A 760 17.98 -1.42 14.61
CA LEU A 760 19.35 -0.99 14.86
C LEU A 760 20.10 -1.94 15.79
N LYS A 761 19.46 -2.35 16.89
CA LYS A 761 20.09 -3.30 17.82
C LYS A 761 20.44 -4.60 17.13
N LEU A 762 19.63 -5.05 16.16
CA LEU A 762 19.87 -6.28 15.40
C LEU A 762 21.11 -6.20 14.50
N LEU A 763 21.44 -5.02 13.99
CA LEU A 763 22.59 -4.77 13.11
C LEU A 763 23.93 -4.69 13.87
N ILE A 764 23.90 -4.76 15.20
CA ILE A 764 25.11 -4.79 16.02
C ILE A 764 25.65 -6.21 16.05
N TYR A 765 26.86 -6.41 15.53
CA TYR A 765 27.63 -7.64 15.68
C TYR A 765 28.18 -7.71 17.11
N GLU A 766 27.53 -8.52 17.95
CA GLU A 766 27.78 -8.58 19.39
C GLU A 766 29.25 -8.85 19.80
N PRO A 767 30.03 -9.71 19.10
CA PRO A 767 31.39 -10.04 19.51
C PRO A 767 32.36 -8.86 19.56
N THR A 768 32.24 -7.95 18.60
CA THR A 768 33.15 -6.81 18.46
C THR A 768 32.46 -5.48 18.72
N GLY A 769 31.13 -5.44 18.68
CA GLY A 769 30.35 -4.21 18.70
C GLY A 769 30.32 -3.48 17.34
N ALA A 770 30.83 -4.09 16.27
CA ALA A 770 30.70 -3.53 14.92
C ALA A 770 29.22 -3.38 14.55
N ILE A 771 28.88 -2.31 13.85
CA ILE A 771 27.52 -2.08 13.35
C ILE A 771 27.57 -2.17 11.84
N VAL A 772 26.83 -3.11 11.25
CA VAL A 772 26.73 -3.20 9.79
C VAL A 772 25.76 -2.14 9.26
N ALA A 773 26.04 -1.56 8.10
CA ALA A 773 25.15 -0.57 7.49
C ALA A 773 23.81 -1.21 7.07
N SER A 774 23.87 -2.44 6.56
CA SER A 774 22.72 -3.27 6.23
C SER A 774 23.09 -4.77 6.31
N PRO A 775 22.14 -5.69 6.56
CA PRO A 775 22.40 -7.12 6.47
C PRO A 775 22.35 -7.64 5.02
N THR A 776 22.15 -6.75 4.04
CA THR A 776 22.06 -7.07 2.61
C THR A 776 23.19 -6.47 1.80
N PHE A 777 23.32 -6.96 0.57
CA PHE A 777 24.31 -6.54 -0.40
C PHE A 777 23.66 -6.50 -1.79
N SER A 778 24.14 -5.59 -2.64
CA SER A 778 23.79 -5.47 -4.05
C SER A 778 22.31 -5.29 -4.36
N LEU A 779 21.53 -4.74 -3.43
CA LEU A 779 20.19 -4.28 -3.77
C LEU A 779 20.29 -2.92 -4.49
N PRO A 780 19.49 -2.72 -5.54
CA PRO A 780 19.68 -1.60 -6.45
C PRO A 780 19.07 -0.29 -5.95
N GLU A 781 19.85 0.80 -6.01
CA GLU A 781 19.36 2.19 -5.83
C GLU A 781 18.40 2.62 -6.97
N TYR A 782 18.42 1.92 -8.10
CA TYR A 782 17.46 2.06 -9.21
C TYR A 782 17.31 0.74 -9.94
N ILE A 783 16.09 0.31 -10.25
CA ILE A 783 15.86 -0.99 -10.92
C ILE A 783 16.47 -0.99 -12.32
N GLY A 784 17.39 -1.92 -12.56
CA GLY A 784 18.19 -1.99 -13.80
C GLY A 784 19.46 -1.12 -13.77
N GLY A 785 19.67 -0.37 -12.68
CA GLY A 785 20.83 0.49 -12.48
C GLY A 785 22.10 -0.25 -12.04
N THR A 786 23.20 0.49 -12.03
CA THR A 786 24.56 0.00 -11.73
C THR A 786 25.00 0.27 -10.29
N ARG A 787 24.25 1.07 -9.54
CA ARG A 787 24.51 1.43 -8.13
C ARG A 787 23.96 0.33 -7.20
N ASN A 788 24.74 -0.75 -7.08
CA ASN A 788 24.43 -1.94 -6.29
C ASN A 788 25.66 -2.28 -5.43
N TRP A 789 25.58 -2.05 -4.11
CA TRP A 789 26.74 -2.08 -3.21
C TRP A 789 26.59 -3.09 -2.06
N ASP A 790 27.71 -3.60 -1.53
CA ASP A 790 27.71 -4.45 -0.33
C ASP A 790 27.78 -3.61 0.94
N TYR A 791 26.75 -3.72 1.79
CA TYR A 791 26.58 -2.90 3.01
C TYR A 791 26.82 -3.69 4.29
N ARG A 792 27.37 -4.92 4.18
CA ARG A 792 27.62 -5.82 5.32
C ARG A 792 28.92 -5.51 6.08
N ALA A 793 29.58 -4.40 5.75
CA ALA A 793 30.73 -3.85 6.45
C ALA A 793 30.30 -2.78 7.49
N SER A 794 31.25 -2.33 8.32
CA SER A 794 31.01 -1.33 9.36
C SER A 794 31.68 0.01 9.01
N TRP A 795 30.85 1.05 8.86
CA TRP A 795 31.28 2.45 8.69
C TRP A 795 31.35 3.19 10.02
N ILE A 796 30.36 2.97 10.91
CA ILE A 796 30.28 3.63 12.21
C ILE A 796 30.20 2.58 13.34
N PRO A 797 31.16 2.54 14.27
CA PRO A 797 31.19 1.48 15.27
C PRO A 797 30.62 1.87 16.64
N TYR A 798 30.45 0.87 17.51
CA TYR A 798 30.32 1.10 18.94
C TYR A 798 31.65 1.57 19.56
N MET A 799 31.60 2.21 20.74
CA MET A 799 32.76 2.88 21.37
C MET A 799 34.01 2.02 21.51
N ASP A 800 33.88 0.75 21.91
CA ASP A 800 35.05 -0.12 22.09
C ASP A 800 35.73 -0.45 20.76
N PHE A 801 34.94 -0.70 19.71
CA PHE A 801 35.45 -0.93 18.36
C PHE A 801 36.16 0.33 17.83
N ILE A 802 35.58 1.53 18.06
CA ILE A 802 36.22 2.81 17.73
C ILE A 802 37.63 2.91 18.34
N PHE A 803 37.74 2.68 19.66
CA PHE A 803 39.02 2.86 20.34
C PHE A 803 40.07 1.82 19.94
N GLU A 804 39.63 0.62 19.54
CA GLU A 804 40.54 -0.38 18.99
C GLU A 804 41.11 0.05 17.64
N ARG A 805 40.30 0.67 16.77
CA ARG A 805 40.77 1.21 15.49
C ARG A 805 41.69 2.43 15.68
N LEU A 806 41.41 3.26 16.68
CA LEU A 806 42.30 4.37 17.05
C LEU A 806 43.68 3.92 17.55
N LYS A 807 43.83 2.69 18.06
CA LYS A 807 45.14 2.10 18.37
C LYS A 807 45.83 1.54 17.13
N ASN A 808 45.06 1.11 16.13
CA ASN A 808 45.51 0.43 14.91
C ASN A 808 45.37 1.31 13.66
N LYS A 809 45.77 2.59 13.76
CA LYS A 809 45.78 3.55 12.65
C LYS A 809 46.73 3.11 11.53
N ASN A 810 46.58 3.69 10.35
CA ASN A 810 47.55 3.52 9.27
C ASN A 810 48.90 4.18 9.62
N PRO A 811 50.03 3.78 8.97
CA PRO A 811 51.34 4.35 9.26
C PRO A 811 51.44 5.88 9.11
N ASP A 812 50.60 6.46 8.26
CA ASP A 812 50.47 7.90 8.04
C ASP A 812 49.59 8.62 9.09
N GLY A 813 49.01 7.86 10.03
CA GLY A 813 48.10 8.36 11.06
C GLY A 813 46.62 8.39 10.65
N SER A 814 46.28 8.03 9.41
CA SER A 814 44.90 8.00 8.93
C SER A 814 44.10 6.80 9.47
N LEU A 815 42.79 6.93 9.46
CA LEU A 815 41.84 5.82 9.61
C LEU A 815 41.33 5.41 8.24
N GLN A 816 41.06 4.12 8.09
CA GLN A 816 40.24 3.64 6.99
C GLN A 816 38.77 3.99 7.23
N ILE A 817 38.03 4.19 6.14
CA ILE A 817 36.62 4.58 6.13
C ILE A 817 35.73 3.46 6.66
N MET A 818 35.96 2.25 6.17
CA MET A 818 35.15 1.08 6.50
C MET A 818 36.04 -0.09 6.91
N TYR A 819 35.48 -0.95 7.75
CA TYR A 819 36.14 -2.14 8.24
C TYR A 819 35.22 -3.35 8.11
N THR A 820 35.80 -4.54 8.02
CA THR A 820 35.04 -5.77 8.25
C THR A 820 34.46 -5.77 9.68
N ILE A 821 33.48 -6.61 9.96
CA ILE A 821 32.91 -6.73 11.32
C ILE A 821 33.95 -7.19 12.37
N HIS A 822 35.10 -7.69 11.91
CA HIS A 822 36.25 -8.11 12.71
C HIS A 822 37.34 -7.03 12.83
N GLY A 823 37.14 -5.84 12.25
CA GLY A 823 38.13 -4.76 12.25
C GLY A 823 39.24 -4.92 11.21
N GLY A 824 39.08 -5.84 10.25
CA GLY A 824 39.96 -6.03 9.11
C GLY A 824 39.83 -4.88 8.11
N LYS A 825 40.93 -4.64 7.37
CA LYS A 825 41.07 -3.55 6.40
C LYS A 825 40.87 -3.98 4.94
N ASP A 826 40.79 -5.28 4.70
CA ASP A 826 40.68 -5.84 3.36
C ASP A 826 39.19 -6.05 3.00
N LEU A 827 38.74 -5.32 1.99
CA LEU A 827 37.35 -5.27 1.52
C LEU A 827 37.31 -5.23 -0.03
N GLU A 828 38.12 -6.07 -0.67
CA GLU A 828 38.19 -6.17 -2.14
C GLU A 828 36.79 -6.25 -2.78
N GLU A 829 36.50 -5.31 -3.68
CA GLU A 829 35.26 -5.26 -4.46
C GLU A 829 35.33 -6.29 -5.60
N ILE A 830 34.41 -7.26 -5.58
CA ILE A 830 34.34 -8.33 -6.57
C ILE A 830 32.96 -8.35 -7.21
N GLU A 831 32.92 -8.34 -8.53
CA GLU A 831 31.69 -8.51 -9.30
C GLU A 831 31.33 -9.99 -9.50
N LEU A 832 30.10 -10.35 -9.15
CA LEU A 832 29.51 -11.68 -9.28
C LEU A 832 28.70 -11.77 -10.58
N LEU A 833 29.40 -12.01 -11.70
CA LEU A 833 28.81 -12.02 -13.05
C LEU A 833 27.77 -13.12 -13.30
N HIS A 834 27.75 -14.17 -12.46
CA HIS A 834 26.85 -15.31 -12.61
C HIS A 834 25.46 -15.09 -12.02
N LEU A 835 25.27 -14.08 -11.17
CA LEU A 835 23.97 -13.72 -10.61
C LEU A 835 23.25 -12.70 -11.50
N ASP A 836 21.93 -12.82 -11.59
CA ASP A 836 21.13 -11.94 -12.44
C ASP A 836 20.94 -10.54 -11.84
N GLY A 837 21.00 -10.43 -10.50
CA GLY A 837 20.73 -9.21 -9.75
C GLY A 837 19.23 -8.95 -9.55
N HIS A 838 18.87 -8.21 -8.50
CA HIS A 838 17.46 -7.98 -8.16
C HIS A 838 16.74 -7.30 -9.34
N LYS A 839 15.68 -7.94 -9.86
CA LYS A 839 14.96 -7.51 -11.08
C LYS A 839 15.90 -7.22 -12.28
N GLY A 840 17.03 -7.93 -12.39
CA GLY A 840 18.00 -7.79 -13.47
C GLY A 840 19.02 -6.65 -13.31
N SER A 841 19.08 -6.02 -12.13
CA SER A 841 20.00 -4.90 -11.85
C SER A 841 21.44 -5.39 -11.69
N LYS A 842 22.36 -4.88 -12.51
CA LYS A 842 23.76 -5.35 -12.59
C LYS A 842 24.74 -4.19 -12.52
N PRO A 843 25.96 -4.43 -12.01
CA PRO A 843 26.50 -5.71 -11.54
C PRO A 843 26.07 -6.04 -10.11
N VAL A 844 26.21 -7.31 -9.72
CA VAL A 844 26.13 -7.74 -8.31
C VAL A 844 27.53 -7.70 -7.73
N ARG A 845 27.76 -6.95 -6.65
CA ARG A 845 29.04 -6.76 -5.99
C ARG A 845 29.07 -7.38 -4.58
N ILE A 846 30.23 -7.88 -4.19
CA ILE A 846 30.58 -8.19 -2.81
C ILE A 846 31.84 -7.42 -2.44
N GLY A 847 32.01 -7.09 -1.16
CA GLY A 847 33.02 -6.11 -0.77
C GLY A 847 32.66 -4.71 -1.25
N ASN A 848 33.54 -3.73 -1.02
CA ASN A 848 33.21 -2.35 -1.31
C ASN A 848 34.47 -1.53 -1.64
N GLY A 849 34.50 -0.99 -2.86
CA GLY A 849 35.66 -0.27 -3.40
C GLY A 849 35.93 1.07 -2.71
N ALA A 850 34.97 1.61 -1.96
CA ALA A 850 35.20 2.82 -1.17
C ALA A 850 36.14 2.59 0.03
N ALA A 851 36.55 1.35 0.31
CA ALA A 851 37.51 1.03 1.36
C ALA A 851 38.87 1.74 1.18
N ASP A 852 39.24 2.08 -0.05
CA ASP A 852 40.49 2.78 -0.40
C ASP A 852 40.31 4.30 -0.58
N HIS A 853 39.08 4.81 -0.45
CA HIS A 853 38.80 6.24 -0.63
C HIS A 853 39.44 7.08 0.49
N VAL A 854 39.74 8.35 0.17
CA VAL A 854 40.08 9.36 1.17
C VAL A 854 38.82 10.15 1.51
N GLN A 855 38.30 9.94 2.71
CA GLN A 855 37.10 10.61 3.21
C GLN A 855 37.41 11.23 4.57
N LEU A 856 37.36 12.56 4.63
CA LEU A 856 37.82 13.32 5.79
C LEU A 856 36.68 13.66 6.76
N ASP A 857 35.42 13.53 6.35
CA ASP A 857 34.27 13.70 7.23
C ASP A 857 34.17 12.67 8.36
N ILE A 858 34.68 11.45 8.15
CA ILE A 858 34.62 10.36 9.16
C ILE A 858 35.19 10.78 10.51
N TYR A 859 36.19 11.67 10.52
CA TYR A 859 36.81 12.18 11.75
C TYR A 859 35.83 13.02 12.57
N GLY A 860 34.96 13.77 11.90
CA GLY A 860 33.90 14.55 12.52
C GLY A 860 32.84 13.67 13.16
N GLU A 861 32.36 12.67 12.42
CA GLU A 861 31.38 11.69 12.91
C GLU A 861 31.92 10.95 14.13
N LEU A 862 33.17 10.47 14.03
CA LEU A 862 33.86 9.77 15.10
C LEU A 862 33.98 10.64 16.35
N MET A 863 34.39 11.88 16.19
CA MET A 863 34.55 12.82 17.30
C MET A 863 33.21 13.22 17.93
N ASP A 864 32.14 13.33 17.15
CA ASP A 864 30.81 13.59 17.68
C ASP A 864 30.27 12.38 18.46
N CYS A 865 30.49 11.15 17.97
CA CYS A 865 30.23 9.92 18.72
C CYS A 865 31.00 9.87 20.04
N ILE A 866 32.31 10.17 20.02
CA ILE A 866 33.16 10.20 21.23
C ILE A 866 32.64 11.24 22.22
N TYR A 867 32.29 12.44 21.74
CA TYR A 867 31.75 13.51 22.56
C TYR A 867 30.41 13.13 23.21
N LEU A 868 29.48 12.54 22.45
CA LEU A 868 28.19 12.09 22.95
C LEU A 868 28.34 10.94 23.97
N GLY A 869 29.21 9.97 23.72
CA GLY A 869 29.46 8.89 24.67
C GLY A 869 30.19 9.37 25.94
N GLN A 870 31.01 10.43 25.88
CA GLN A 870 31.52 11.09 27.08
C GLN A 870 30.41 11.86 27.83
N LYS A 871 29.39 12.35 27.14
CA LYS A 871 28.26 13.09 27.75
C LYS A 871 27.25 12.16 28.43
N PHE A 872 26.95 11.01 27.83
CA PHE A 872 25.86 10.12 28.27
C PHE A 872 26.33 8.72 28.71
N GLY A 873 27.58 8.34 28.42
CA GLY A 873 28.16 7.04 28.73
C GLY A 873 29.35 7.12 29.69
N LYS A 874 30.32 6.21 29.52
CA LYS A 874 31.49 6.10 30.38
C LYS A 874 32.48 7.24 30.10
N PRO A 875 33.01 7.94 31.12
CA PRO A 875 34.03 8.96 30.92
C PRO A 875 35.33 8.38 30.33
N LEU A 876 36.00 9.17 29.47
CA LEU A 876 37.28 8.84 28.87
C LEU A 876 38.37 8.68 29.95
N SER A 877 39.23 7.68 29.80
CA SER A 877 40.47 7.57 30.56
C SER A 877 41.55 8.49 29.96
N TYR A 878 42.68 8.63 30.65
CA TYR A 878 43.82 9.39 30.12
C TYR A 878 44.35 8.78 28.80
N ASP A 879 44.56 7.46 28.76
CA ASP A 879 45.10 6.81 27.56
C ASP A 879 44.16 6.95 26.36
N THR A 880 42.85 6.81 26.60
CA THR A 880 41.84 7.05 25.57
C THR A 880 41.88 8.51 25.10
N TRP A 881 42.03 9.48 26.01
CA TRP A 881 42.18 10.88 25.65
C TRP A 881 43.43 11.14 24.80
N VAL A 882 44.56 10.47 25.07
CA VAL A 882 45.77 10.60 24.24
C VAL A 882 45.49 10.20 22.79
N LEU A 883 44.79 9.09 22.58
CA LEU A 883 44.39 8.63 21.23
C LEU A 883 43.45 9.61 20.53
N VAL A 884 42.48 10.18 21.27
CA VAL A 884 41.56 11.22 20.77
C VAL A 884 42.31 12.49 20.40
N ARG A 885 43.30 12.88 21.22
CA ARG A 885 44.14 14.04 20.94
C ARG A 885 44.97 13.86 19.68
N GLU A 886 45.58 12.70 19.48
CA GLU A 886 46.30 12.35 18.26
C GLU A 886 45.41 12.41 17.01
N LEU A 887 44.15 11.98 17.14
CA LEU A 887 43.18 12.04 16.04
C LEU A 887 42.89 13.49 15.63
N VAL A 888 42.59 14.36 16.59
CA VAL A 888 42.31 15.78 16.32
C VAL A 888 43.56 16.48 15.79
N ASP A 889 44.73 16.12 16.30
CA ASP A 889 46.01 16.58 15.79
C ASP A 889 46.24 16.19 14.31
N PHE A 890 45.85 14.97 13.92
CA PHE A 890 45.86 14.53 12.52
C PHE A 890 44.90 15.36 11.67
N VAL A 891 43.69 15.64 12.18
CA VAL A 891 42.70 16.49 11.49
C VAL A 891 43.25 17.90 11.27
N VAL A 892 43.84 18.53 12.29
CA VAL A 892 44.45 19.86 12.18
C VAL A 892 45.60 19.89 11.18
N ALA A 893 46.32 18.79 10.99
CA ALA A 893 47.36 18.69 9.96
C ALA A 893 46.80 18.52 8.53
N ASN A 894 45.57 18.01 8.37
CA ASN A 894 45.04 17.58 7.08
C ASN A 894 43.76 18.32 6.61
N TYR A 895 43.15 19.19 7.42
CA TYR A 895 41.83 19.79 7.11
C TYR A 895 41.78 20.60 5.80
N LYS A 896 42.95 21.03 5.27
CA LYS A 896 43.08 21.75 4.00
C LYS A 896 43.12 20.85 2.76
N LYS A 897 43.13 19.52 2.91
CA LYS A 897 43.13 18.59 1.75
C LYS A 897 41.72 18.39 1.18
N PRO A 898 41.57 18.14 -0.12
CA PRO A 898 40.31 17.67 -0.69
C PRO A 898 40.04 16.20 -0.32
N ASP A 899 38.81 15.73 -0.54
CA ASP A 899 38.34 14.37 -0.25
C ASP A 899 37.17 13.97 -1.16
N LEU A 900 36.55 12.78 -0.93
CA LEU A 900 35.48 12.21 -1.75
C LEU A 900 34.06 12.29 -1.13
N SER A 901 33.86 13.13 -0.10
CA SER A 901 32.57 13.34 0.57
C SER A 901 31.94 12.11 1.24
N ILE A 902 30.83 12.33 1.95
CA ILE A 902 29.96 11.29 2.51
C ILE A 902 29.32 10.39 1.45
N TRP A 903 29.15 10.90 0.23
CA TRP A 903 28.55 10.16 -0.88
C TRP A 903 29.55 9.26 -1.61
N GLU A 904 30.80 9.19 -1.15
CA GLU A 904 31.84 8.31 -1.70
C GLU A 904 31.97 8.43 -3.23
N VAL A 905 31.94 9.67 -3.75
CA VAL A 905 31.91 9.89 -5.20
C VAL A 905 33.12 9.22 -5.84
N ARG A 906 32.92 8.50 -6.95
CA ARG A 906 34.02 7.88 -7.74
C ARG A 906 34.69 8.90 -8.68
N GLY A 907 34.29 10.16 -8.59
CA GLY A 907 34.80 11.30 -9.34
C GLY A 907 36.09 11.88 -8.76
N LYS A 908 36.20 13.21 -8.79
CA LYS A 908 37.40 13.93 -8.34
C LYS A 908 37.33 14.30 -6.87
N GLU A 909 38.48 14.25 -6.20
CA GLU A 909 38.64 14.84 -4.87
C GLU A 909 38.37 16.35 -4.92
N ARG A 910 37.55 16.84 -4.00
CA ARG A 910 37.14 18.26 -3.92
C ARG A 910 37.08 18.74 -2.48
N HIS A 911 36.89 20.05 -2.29
CA HIS A 911 36.59 20.59 -0.97
C HIS A 911 35.08 20.56 -0.71
N PHE A 912 34.54 19.38 -0.42
CA PHE A 912 33.11 19.20 -0.15
C PHE A 912 32.67 19.93 1.11
N THR A 913 31.55 20.65 1.02
CA THR A 913 31.04 21.48 2.12
C THR A 913 30.76 20.64 3.37
N TYR A 914 30.15 19.47 3.20
CA TYR A 914 29.89 18.52 4.29
C TYR A 914 31.18 18.10 4.99
N SER A 915 32.20 17.67 4.24
CA SER A 915 33.48 17.25 4.79
C SER A 915 34.18 18.32 5.59
N LYS A 916 34.14 19.57 5.11
CA LYS A 916 34.70 20.71 5.85
C LYS A 916 33.96 20.99 7.15
N ILE A 917 32.64 20.89 7.15
CA ILE A 917 31.84 21.01 8.38
C ILE A 917 32.19 19.90 9.37
N MET A 918 32.31 18.65 8.91
CA MET A 918 32.63 17.53 9.80
C MET A 918 34.06 17.61 10.35
N LEU A 919 35.03 18.08 9.56
CA LEU A 919 36.37 18.40 10.07
C LEU A 919 36.33 19.51 11.13
N TRP A 920 35.51 20.55 10.94
CA TRP A 920 35.29 21.56 11.97
C TRP A 920 34.68 20.96 13.24
N VAL A 921 33.70 20.06 13.10
CA VAL A 921 33.09 19.32 14.23
C VAL A 921 34.16 18.54 14.99
N ALA A 922 35.06 17.84 14.29
CA ALA A 922 36.13 17.08 14.94
C ALA A 922 36.99 17.95 15.86
N ILE A 923 37.41 19.12 15.38
CA ILE A 923 38.24 20.06 16.14
C ILE A 923 37.45 20.70 17.28
N ASP A 924 36.21 21.16 17.02
CA ASP A 924 35.35 21.77 18.04
C ASP A 924 35.03 20.79 19.18
N ARG A 925 34.68 19.54 18.87
CA ARG A 925 34.44 18.51 19.90
C ARG A 925 35.70 18.19 20.69
N GLY A 926 36.86 18.12 20.03
CA GLY A 926 38.15 17.95 20.70
C GLY A 926 38.43 19.06 21.72
N LEU A 927 38.21 20.32 21.34
CA LEU A 927 38.36 21.47 22.23
C LEU A 927 37.37 21.43 23.40
N ARG A 928 36.08 21.12 23.15
CA ARG A 928 35.06 21.01 24.20
C ARG A 928 35.37 19.90 25.20
N LEU A 929 35.90 18.77 24.74
CA LEU A 929 36.33 17.67 25.60
C LEU A 929 37.51 18.08 26.48
N ALA A 930 38.52 18.75 25.89
CA ALA A 930 39.66 19.27 26.62
C ALA A 930 39.21 20.22 27.74
N ASP A 931 38.29 21.13 27.42
CA ASP A 931 37.87 22.19 28.34
C ASP A 931 36.97 21.67 29.45
N LYS A 932 35.96 20.86 29.10
CA LYS A 932 34.97 20.34 30.05
C LYS A 932 35.60 19.51 31.17
N ARG A 933 36.71 18.83 30.89
CA ARG A 933 37.39 17.94 31.85
C ARG A 933 38.79 18.40 32.24
N SER A 934 39.22 19.57 31.77
CA SER A 934 40.59 20.07 31.96
C SER A 934 41.65 19.04 31.51
N LEU A 935 41.41 18.36 30.39
CA LEU A 935 42.32 17.34 29.86
C LEU A 935 43.54 18.01 29.17
N PRO A 936 44.76 17.46 29.33
CA PRO A 936 45.96 18.07 28.74
C PRO A 936 45.93 18.13 27.19
N CYS A 937 46.01 19.33 26.65
CA CYS A 937 46.10 19.60 25.21
C CYS A 937 47.25 20.59 24.90
N PRO A 938 48.47 20.09 24.60
CA PRO A 938 49.62 20.96 24.33
C PRO A 938 49.46 21.85 23.10
N ARG A 939 48.78 21.36 22.05
CA ARG A 939 48.53 22.07 20.78
C ARG A 939 47.22 22.87 20.75
N ARG A 940 46.66 23.19 21.91
CA ARG A 940 45.33 23.84 22.02
C ARG A 940 45.19 25.12 21.18
N LEU A 941 46.23 25.96 21.13
CA LEU A 941 46.19 27.19 20.32
C LEU A 941 46.11 26.90 18.82
N GLN A 942 46.76 25.83 18.34
CA GLN A 942 46.69 25.42 16.94
C GLN A 942 45.31 24.87 16.60
N TRP A 943 44.70 24.12 17.52
CA TRP A 943 43.32 23.63 17.34
C TRP A 943 42.32 24.79 17.28
N LEU A 944 42.47 25.79 18.16
CA LEU A 944 41.62 26.98 18.13
C LEU A 944 41.75 27.73 16.80
N ALA A 945 42.98 28.01 16.36
CA ALA A 945 43.22 28.68 15.08
C ALA A 945 42.64 27.87 13.91
N ALA A 946 42.89 26.57 13.84
CA ALA A 946 42.37 25.72 12.76
C ALA A 946 40.84 25.64 12.74
N ARG A 947 40.18 25.59 13.91
CA ARG A 947 38.72 25.62 14.02
C ARG A 947 38.17 26.94 13.46
N ASP A 948 38.74 28.07 13.86
CA ASP A 948 38.24 29.39 13.50
C ASP A 948 38.50 29.68 12.01
N ASP A 949 39.70 29.34 11.52
CA ASP A 949 40.06 29.43 10.10
C ASP A 949 39.10 28.61 9.23
N LEU A 950 38.82 27.36 9.62
CA LEU A 950 37.94 26.48 8.87
C LEU A 950 36.48 26.96 8.89
N TYR A 951 36.02 27.52 10.01
CA TYR A 951 34.69 28.10 10.10
C TYR A 951 34.52 29.25 9.11
N GLU A 952 35.43 30.24 9.13
CA GLU A 952 35.40 31.38 8.21
C GLU A 952 35.56 30.93 6.75
N GLU A 953 36.42 29.96 6.49
CA GLU A 953 36.62 29.40 5.15
C GLU A 953 35.33 28.81 4.58
N ILE A 954 34.60 27.99 5.35
CA ILE A 954 33.30 27.44 4.94
C ILE A 954 32.31 28.56 4.66
N MET A 955 32.19 29.52 5.57
CA MET A 955 31.22 30.62 5.44
C MET A 955 31.48 31.52 4.21
N HIS A 956 32.75 31.63 3.78
CA HIS A 956 33.12 32.44 2.63
C HIS A 956 33.15 31.68 1.31
N LYS A 957 33.61 30.42 1.30
CA LYS A 957 33.82 29.65 0.07
C LYS A 957 32.66 28.74 -0.32
N ALA A 958 31.92 28.17 0.64
CA ALA A 958 30.78 27.31 0.31
C ALA A 958 29.49 28.11 0.01
N TRP A 959 29.41 29.36 0.47
CA TRP A 959 28.22 30.19 0.31
C TRP A 959 28.19 30.88 -1.07
N ASN A 960 27.20 30.52 -1.88
CA ASN A 960 26.90 31.22 -3.13
C ASN A 960 26.00 32.43 -2.85
N LYS A 961 26.54 33.64 -3.07
CA LYS A 961 25.82 34.89 -2.80
C LYS A 961 24.69 35.18 -3.79
N ASP A 962 24.82 34.72 -5.03
CA ASP A 962 23.87 35.00 -6.10
C ASP A 962 22.63 34.11 -5.97
N LEU A 963 22.85 32.82 -5.73
CA LEU A 963 21.79 31.83 -5.50
C LEU A 963 21.28 31.84 -4.06
N ARG A 964 22.04 32.42 -3.13
CA ARG A 964 21.76 32.43 -1.69
C ARG A 964 21.59 31.03 -1.11
N VAL A 965 22.55 30.16 -1.41
CA VAL A 965 22.61 28.77 -0.93
C VAL A 965 24.03 28.38 -0.56
N PHE A 966 24.17 27.39 0.31
CA PHE A 966 25.42 26.63 0.42
C PHE A 966 25.46 25.56 -0.67
N GLY A 967 26.52 25.56 -1.47
CA GLY A 967 26.71 24.57 -2.53
C GLY A 967 27.37 23.29 -2.03
N GLN A 968 27.44 22.29 -2.91
CA GLN A 968 28.01 20.97 -2.67
C GLN A 968 29.50 21.02 -2.28
N SER A 969 30.27 21.87 -2.95
CA SER A 969 31.71 22.04 -2.71
C SER A 969 32.14 23.49 -2.92
N TYR A 970 33.40 23.82 -2.58
CA TYR A 970 33.96 25.14 -2.86
C TYR A 970 34.14 25.40 -4.37
N GLU A 971 34.29 24.33 -5.15
CA GLU A 971 34.43 24.36 -6.59
C GLU A 971 33.09 24.48 -7.32
N GLU A 972 32.05 23.84 -6.78
CA GLU A 972 30.68 23.82 -7.34
C GLU A 972 29.69 24.38 -6.33
N THR A 973 29.69 25.70 -6.23
CA THR A 973 28.84 26.43 -5.28
C THR A 973 27.39 26.57 -5.76
N ASP A 974 27.11 26.24 -7.02
CA ASP A 974 25.80 26.31 -7.66
C ASP A 974 25.03 24.97 -7.69
N VAL A 975 25.68 23.89 -7.28
CA VAL A 975 25.07 22.56 -7.13
C VAL A 975 24.54 22.41 -5.70
N LEU A 976 23.26 22.08 -5.55
CA LEU A 976 22.65 21.80 -4.26
C LEU A 976 23.02 20.39 -3.79
N ASP A 977 23.27 20.27 -2.49
CA ASP A 977 23.50 18.99 -1.82
C ASP A 977 22.75 18.97 -0.49
N SER A 978 21.96 17.92 -0.26
CA SER A 978 21.17 17.75 0.95
C SER A 978 22.02 17.52 2.20
N SER A 979 23.28 17.09 2.07
CA SER A 979 24.20 16.89 3.20
C SER A 979 24.45 18.17 4.01
N VAL A 980 24.30 19.35 3.40
CA VAL A 980 24.44 20.65 4.11
C VAL A 980 23.35 20.86 5.17
N LEU A 981 22.26 20.10 5.14
CA LEU A 981 21.22 20.10 6.17
C LEU A 981 21.76 19.69 7.55
N ILE A 982 22.94 19.06 7.62
CA ILE A 982 23.60 18.71 8.87
C ILE A 982 24.02 19.93 9.71
N MET A 983 24.22 21.11 9.11
CA MET A 983 24.79 22.29 9.78
C MET A 983 24.15 22.63 11.14
N PRO A 984 22.81 22.76 11.27
CA PRO A 984 22.17 22.98 12.57
C PRO A 984 22.10 21.73 13.45
N LEU A 985 22.21 20.53 12.88
CA LEU A 985 22.18 19.26 13.64
C LEU A 985 23.46 19.11 14.47
N VAL A 986 24.61 19.47 13.89
CA VAL A 986 25.93 19.45 14.54
C VAL A 986 26.34 20.77 15.19
N PHE A 987 25.42 21.74 15.28
CA PHE A 987 25.64 23.06 15.89
C PHE A 987 26.75 23.88 15.21
N PHE A 988 26.96 23.68 13.91
CA PHE A 988 27.82 24.55 13.11
C PHE A 988 27.20 25.94 12.97
N MET A 989 25.91 26.02 12.68
CA MET A 989 25.19 27.29 12.59
C MET A 989 23.82 27.24 13.26
N THR A 990 23.28 28.40 13.61
CA THR A 990 21.92 28.50 14.15
C THR A 990 20.89 28.15 13.07
N PRO A 991 19.84 27.37 13.39
CA PRO A 991 18.81 26.99 12.42
C PRO A 991 17.96 28.18 11.93
N SER A 992 18.03 29.33 12.60
CA SER A 992 17.36 30.58 12.21
C SER A 992 18.24 31.51 11.36
N ASP A 993 19.48 31.13 11.04
CA ASP A 993 20.35 31.94 10.17
C ASP A 993 19.71 32.06 8.78
N THR A 994 19.65 33.28 8.26
CA THR A 994 19.00 33.56 6.97
C THR A 994 19.64 32.80 5.81
N ARG A 995 20.94 32.51 5.89
CA ARG A 995 21.67 31.70 4.91
C ARG A 995 21.21 30.24 4.93
N PHE A 996 21.06 29.68 6.14
CA PHE A 996 20.57 28.31 6.31
C PHE A 996 19.13 28.18 5.86
N VAL A 997 18.25 29.07 6.33
CA VAL A 997 16.82 29.06 5.98
C VAL A 997 16.62 29.25 4.47
N SER A 998 17.43 30.08 3.82
CA SER A 998 17.43 30.22 2.36
C SER A 998 17.81 28.90 1.68
N THR A 999 18.92 28.26 2.10
CA THR A 999 19.35 26.96 1.58
C THR A 999 18.28 25.88 1.75
N LEU A 1000 17.68 25.80 2.94
CA LEU A 1000 16.58 24.88 3.25
C LEU A 1000 15.37 25.11 2.33
N LYS A 1001 14.99 26.37 2.10
CA LYS A 1001 13.87 26.74 1.20
C LYS A 1001 14.16 26.36 -0.25
N GLU A 1002 15.40 26.46 -0.71
CA GLU A 1002 15.81 26.01 -2.06
C GLU A 1002 15.78 24.49 -2.19
N ILE A 1003 16.30 23.73 -1.21
CA ILE A 1003 16.24 22.26 -1.17
C ILE A 1003 14.78 21.77 -1.22
N LEU A 1004 13.86 22.47 -0.54
CA LEU A 1004 12.42 22.13 -0.50
C LEU A 1004 11.66 22.36 -1.81
N LYS A 1005 12.27 23.01 -2.80
CA LYS A 1005 11.67 23.12 -4.13
C LYS A 1005 11.71 21.76 -4.84
N THR A 1006 10.85 21.61 -5.85
CA THR A 1006 10.86 20.42 -6.69
C THR A 1006 12.07 20.39 -7.62
N PRO A 1007 12.53 19.21 -8.05
CA PRO A 1007 13.63 19.09 -9.02
C PRO A 1007 13.43 19.94 -10.29
N GLU A 1008 12.21 20.04 -10.80
CA GLU A 1008 11.90 20.86 -12.00
C GLU A 1008 12.07 22.37 -11.74
N ARG A 1009 12.04 22.79 -10.47
CA ARG A 1009 12.29 24.16 -10.03
C ARG A 1009 13.71 24.36 -9.50
N GLY A 1010 14.58 23.36 -9.67
CA GLY A 1010 15.98 23.38 -9.25
C GLY A 1010 16.21 23.04 -7.77
N GLY A 1011 15.22 22.50 -7.05
CA GLY A 1011 15.40 21.96 -5.69
C GLY A 1011 15.66 20.45 -5.68
N LEU A 1012 15.52 19.82 -4.52
CA LEU A 1012 15.80 18.38 -4.32
C LEU A 1012 14.62 17.59 -3.75
N THR A 1013 13.44 18.21 -3.61
CA THR A 1013 12.31 17.57 -2.90
C THR A 1013 11.18 17.16 -3.85
N SER A 1014 10.89 15.87 -3.95
CA SER A 1014 9.74 15.32 -4.69
C SER A 1014 8.83 14.53 -3.75
N ASN A 1015 7.52 14.79 -3.78
CA ASN A 1015 6.54 14.11 -2.91
C ASN A 1015 6.92 14.06 -1.41
N ASN A 1016 7.50 15.16 -0.89
CA ASN A 1016 8.02 15.26 0.49
C ASN A 1016 9.19 14.31 0.82
N LEU A 1017 9.85 13.76 -0.20
CA LEU A 1017 11.09 12.99 -0.11
C LEU A 1017 12.22 13.78 -0.77
N VAL A 1018 13.45 13.58 -0.30
CA VAL A 1018 14.61 14.43 -0.66
C VAL A 1018 15.71 13.59 -1.33
N TYR A 1019 16.17 14.02 -2.50
CA TYR A 1019 17.32 13.47 -3.22
C TYR A 1019 18.65 13.88 -2.57
N ARG A 1020 19.74 13.14 -2.83
CA ARG A 1020 21.07 13.48 -2.30
C ARG A 1020 21.54 14.82 -2.88
N TYR A 1021 21.56 14.88 -4.20
CA TYR A 1021 21.96 16.01 -5.04
C TYR A 1021 21.33 15.88 -6.43
N ASP A 1022 21.50 16.89 -7.29
CA ASP A 1022 21.04 16.81 -8.68
C ASP A 1022 22.04 16.02 -9.53
N VAL A 1023 21.73 14.76 -9.82
CA VAL A 1023 22.56 13.84 -10.62
C VAL A 1023 22.81 14.34 -12.06
N ASN A 1024 22.03 15.30 -12.57
CA ASN A 1024 22.27 15.88 -13.89
C ASN A 1024 23.29 17.02 -13.88
N LYS A 1025 23.55 17.61 -12.71
CA LYS A 1025 24.50 18.72 -12.54
C LYS A 1025 25.80 18.29 -11.88
N SER A 1026 25.76 17.30 -11.00
CA SER A 1026 26.93 16.76 -10.32
C SER A 1026 27.50 15.55 -11.09
N ASP A 1027 28.82 15.53 -11.30
CA ASP A 1027 29.53 14.36 -11.84
C ASP A 1027 30.10 13.55 -10.67
N ASP A 1028 29.35 12.54 -10.24
CA ASP A 1028 29.73 11.63 -9.15
C ASP A 1028 30.66 10.49 -9.59
N GLY A 1029 31.02 10.42 -10.88
CA GLY A 1029 31.88 9.38 -11.45
C GLY A 1029 31.25 8.01 -11.62
N VAL A 1030 29.96 7.84 -11.33
CA VAL A 1030 29.21 6.57 -11.50
C VAL A 1030 28.12 6.71 -12.56
N GLY A 1031 27.39 7.83 -12.54
CA GLY A 1031 26.26 8.08 -13.44
C GLY A 1031 25.02 7.21 -13.17
N GLY A 1032 23.93 7.50 -13.89
CA GLY A 1032 22.64 6.80 -13.76
C GLY A 1032 21.65 7.53 -12.84
N GLU A 1033 20.45 6.96 -12.70
CA GLU A 1033 19.37 7.47 -11.84
C GLU A 1033 19.49 6.92 -10.41
N GLU A 1034 18.87 7.61 -9.45
CA GLU A 1034 18.77 7.21 -8.04
C GLU A 1034 17.34 7.45 -7.53
N GLY A 1035 16.94 6.75 -6.47
CA GLY A 1035 15.74 7.10 -5.72
C GLY A 1035 15.98 8.27 -4.76
N THR A 1036 14.90 8.72 -4.12
CA THR A 1036 15.03 9.66 -3.01
C THR A 1036 15.65 8.97 -1.79
N PHE A 1037 16.63 9.62 -1.16
CA PHE A 1037 17.41 9.02 -0.08
C PHE A 1037 16.70 9.23 1.26
N CYS A 1038 16.40 8.14 1.96
CA CYS A 1038 15.57 8.21 3.17
C CYS A 1038 16.23 9.04 4.29
N LEU A 1039 17.55 8.93 4.43
CA LEU A 1039 18.33 9.72 5.38
C LEU A 1039 18.25 11.22 5.10
N CYS A 1040 18.35 11.65 3.83
CA CYS A 1040 18.28 13.06 3.45
C CYS A 1040 16.90 13.64 3.76
N THR A 1041 15.85 12.84 3.54
CA THR A 1041 14.48 13.19 3.91
C THR A 1041 14.37 13.44 5.42
N LEU A 1042 14.92 12.54 6.24
CA LEU A 1042 14.87 12.65 7.70
C LEU A 1042 15.76 13.77 8.25
N TRP A 1043 16.91 14.04 7.64
CA TRP A 1043 17.71 15.24 7.92
C TRP A 1043 16.95 16.52 7.60
N CYS A 1044 16.22 16.56 6.49
CA CYS A 1044 15.38 17.70 6.14
C CYS A 1044 14.25 17.89 7.15
N VAL A 1045 13.60 16.82 7.61
CA VAL A 1045 12.62 16.88 8.71
C VAL A 1045 13.24 17.46 9.98
N GLU A 1046 14.42 16.99 10.38
CA GLU A 1046 15.08 17.50 11.59
C GLU A 1046 15.53 18.97 11.44
N ALA A 1047 16.07 19.34 10.28
CA ALA A 1047 16.44 20.71 9.95
C ALA A 1047 15.23 21.65 10.00
N LEU A 1048 14.11 21.25 9.38
CA LEU A 1048 12.82 21.95 9.44
C LEU A 1048 12.31 22.06 10.87
N THR A 1049 12.46 21.01 11.68
CA THR A 1049 12.03 20.99 13.08
C THR A 1049 12.79 22.05 13.89
N ARG A 1050 14.11 22.13 13.71
CA ARG A 1050 14.96 23.09 14.42
C ARG A 1050 14.73 24.53 13.95
N ALA A 1051 14.55 24.75 12.64
CA ALA A 1051 14.18 26.06 12.11
C ALA A 1051 12.75 26.46 12.54
N GLY A 1052 11.86 25.48 12.64
CA GLY A 1052 10.46 25.61 13.03
C GLY A 1052 10.23 26.00 14.49
N GLU A 1053 11.27 25.92 15.34
CA GLU A 1053 11.25 26.52 16.68
C GLU A 1053 11.06 28.05 16.60
N TYR A 1054 11.54 28.68 15.51
CA TYR A 1054 11.45 30.11 15.27
C TYR A 1054 10.43 30.47 14.17
N GLU A 1055 10.23 29.61 13.16
CA GLU A 1055 9.25 29.80 12.07
C GLU A 1055 8.18 28.70 12.07
N ARG A 1056 7.02 28.96 12.72
CA ARG A 1056 5.93 27.98 12.89
C ARG A 1056 5.48 27.22 11.61
N PRO A 1057 5.41 27.84 10.41
CA PRO A 1057 5.07 27.12 9.19
C PRO A 1057 6.07 26.00 8.83
N LEU A 1058 7.36 26.17 9.14
CA LEU A 1058 8.37 25.13 8.90
C LEU A 1058 8.16 23.93 9.83
N LEU A 1059 7.73 24.16 11.07
CA LEU A 1059 7.42 23.06 12.00
C LEU A 1059 6.23 22.23 11.51
N GLN A 1060 5.18 22.87 10.99
CA GLN A 1060 4.03 22.16 10.40
C GLN A 1060 4.46 21.34 9.18
N ARG A 1061 5.36 21.88 8.36
CA ARG A 1061 5.95 21.17 7.23
C ARG A 1061 6.77 19.96 7.68
N ALA A 1062 7.55 20.09 8.76
CA ALA A 1062 8.32 18.99 9.35
C ALA A 1062 7.40 17.84 9.80
N VAL A 1063 6.29 18.15 10.46
CA VAL A 1063 5.31 17.15 10.90
C VAL A 1063 4.70 16.43 9.69
N ALA A 1064 4.20 17.18 8.70
CA ALA A 1064 3.61 16.58 7.50
C ALA A 1064 4.60 15.68 6.76
N MET A 1065 5.83 16.16 6.55
CA MET A 1065 6.89 15.41 5.87
C MET A 1065 7.32 14.17 6.65
N PHE A 1066 7.35 14.23 7.98
CA PHE A 1066 7.64 13.06 8.81
C PHE A 1066 6.51 12.03 8.80
N GLU A 1067 5.25 12.47 8.91
CA GLU A 1067 4.08 11.58 8.86
C GLU A 1067 3.94 10.91 7.48
N ASP A 1068 4.21 11.65 6.39
CA ASP A 1068 4.27 11.09 5.05
C ASP A 1068 5.41 10.08 4.90
N PHE A 1069 6.60 10.38 5.46
CA PHE A 1069 7.72 9.44 5.45
C PHE A 1069 7.36 8.10 6.12
N LEU A 1070 6.61 8.14 7.23
CA LEU A 1070 6.20 6.92 7.94
C LEU A 1070 5.31 6.00 7.08
N LEU A 1071 4.67 6.50 6.02
CA LEU A 1071 3.88 5.69 5.09
C LEU A 1071 4.74 4.85 4.15
N TYR A 1072 6.01 5.21 3.97
CA TYR A 1072 6.98 4.44 3.17
C TYR A 1072 7.75 3.40 3.99
N LEU A 1073 7.55 3.38 5.31
CA LEU A 1073 7.99 2.23 6.10
C LEU A 1073 7.28 0.98 5.58
N ASN A 1074 8.00 -0.13 5.59
CA ASN A 1074 7.38 -1.36 5.17
C ASN A 1074 6.29 -1.83 6.16
N HIS A 1075 5.56 -2.88 5.79
CA HIS A 1075 4.44 -3.41 6.56
C HIS A 1075 4.76 -3.85 8.01
N VAL A 1076 6.05 -4.02 8.36
CA VAL A 1076 6.52 -4.31 9.73
C VAL A 1076 7.37 -3.18 10.34
N GLY A 1077 7.40 -2.00 9.70
CA GLY A 1077 8.05 -0.78 10.19
C GLY A 1077 9.56 -0.72 9.97
N LEU A 1078 10.07 -1.37 8.92
CA LEU A 1078 11.48 -1.35 8.52
C LEU A 1078 11.71 -0.37 7.36
N CYS A 1079 12.89 0.24 7.33
CA CYS A 1079 13.31 1.18 6.28
C CYS A 1079 14.23 0.51 5.26
N SER A 1080 14.04 0.86 3.99
CA SER A 1080 15.06 0.73 2.95
C SER A 1080 15.99 1.94 2.94
N GLU A 1081 16.98 1.89 2.05
CA GLU A 1081 17.90 2.99 1.80
C GLU A 1081 17.24 4.14 1.03
N GLU A 1082 16.54 3.78 -0.05
CA GLU A 1082 15.93 4.72 -0.97
C GLU A 1082 14.47 4.38 -1.25
N ILE A 1083 13.76 5.37 -1.81
CA ILE A 1083 12.38 5.26 -2.27
C ILE A 1083 12.32 5.80 -3.70
N SER A 1084 11.81 4.98 -4.62
CA SER A 1084 11.56 5.36 -6.01
C SER A 1084 10.49 6.45 -6.16
N GLU A 1085 10.38 7.06 -7.33
CA GLU A 1085 9.31 8.01 -7.65
C GLU A 1085 7.90 7.43 -7.49
N SER A 1086 7.75 6.11 -7.70
CA SER A 1086 6.47 5.39 -7.53
C SER A 1086 6.20 4.94 -6.10
N GLY A 1087 7.15 5.15 -5.18
CA GLY A 1087 7.06 4.73 -3.77
C GLY A 1087 7.55 3.31 -3.50
N GLU A 1088 8.10 2.59 -4.48
CA GLU A 1088 8.79 1.31 -4.23
C GLU A 1088 10.07 1.51 -3.41
N ALA A 1089 10.34 0.60 -2.48
CA ALA A 1089 11.59 0.54 -1.72
C ALA A 1089 12.77 0.13 -2.62
N LEU A 1090 13.87 0.88 -2.54
CA LEU A 1090 15.10 0.70 -3.30
C LEU A 1090 16.34 0.68 -2.37
N GLY A 1091 17.46 0.23 -2.91
CA GLY A 1091 18.74 0.07 -2.21
C GLY A 1091 18.71 -0.99 -1.11
N ASN A 1092 19.74 -1.01 -0.27
CA ASN A 1092 19.90 -2.05 0.74
C ASN A 1092 18.84 -1.96 1.86
N ALA A 1093 18.40 -3.11 2.36
CA ALA A 1093 17.35 -3.20 3.38
C ALA A 1093 17.63 -4.37 4.34
N VAL A 1094 17.49 -4.22 5.66
CA VAL A 1094 17.12 -3.03 6.44
C VAL A 1094 18.30 -2.06 6.52
N GLN A 1095 18.04 -0.77 6.41
CA GLN A 1095 19.08 0.26 6.41
C GLN A 1095 19.24 0.90 7.80
N GLY A 1096 20.46 0.80 8.37
CA GLY A 1096 20.78 1.29 9.71
C GLY A 1096 20.75 2.82 9.87
N PHE A 1097 21.43 3.57 9.01
CA PHE A 1097 21.45 5.03 9.03
C PHE A 1097 20.05 5.68 8.97
N THR A 1098 19.14 5.15 8.16
CA THR A 1098 17.75 5.59 8.05
C THR A 1098 17.00 5.37 9.36
N HIS A 1099 17.20 4.23 10.02
CA HIS A 1099 16.56 3.98 11.31
C HIS A 1099 17.11 4.88 12.44
N VAL A 1100 18.40 5.19 12.47
CA VAL A 1100 18.95 6.11 13.50
C VAL A 1100 18.50 7.54 13.27
N THR A 1101 18.46 7.99 12.01
CA THR A 1101 17.95 9.33 11.66
C THR A 1101 16.45 9.46 11.91
N LEU A 1102 15.67 8.39 11.73
CA LEU A 1102 14.24 8.37 12.08
C LEU A 1102 14.04 8.63 13.57
N ILE A 1103 14.82 7.95 14.43
CA ILE A 1103 14.78 8.16 15.87
C ILE A 1103 15.17 9.60 16.22
N SER A 1104 16.23 10.13 15.61
CA SER A 1104 16.68 11.51 15.85
C SER A 1104 15.61 12.54 15.47
N ALA A 1105 15.02 12.40 14.28
CA ALA A 1105 13.96 13.28 13.78
C ALA A 1105 12.73 13.21 14.69
N ALA A 1106 12.24 12.01 15.02
CA ALA A 1106 11.08 11.80 15.89
C ALA A 1106 11.30 12.37 17.30
N TYR A 1107 12.52 12.25 17.83
CA TYR A 1107 12.89 12.78 19.14
C TYR A 1107 12.88 14.32 19.16
N ASN A 1108 13.58 14.95 18.21
CA ASN A 1108 13.64 16.40 18.15
C ASN A 1108 12.26 17.01 17.84
N LEU A 1109 11.50 16.39 16.93
CA LEU A 1109 10.16 16.85 16.57
C LEU A 1109 9.19 16.78 17.77
N SER A 1110 9.21 15.67 18.52
CA SER A 1110 8.41 15.53 19.74
C SER A 1110 8.79 16.56 20.81
N ARG A 1111 10.10 16.81 20.98
CA ARG A 1111 10.61 17.77 21.97
C ARG A 1111 10.18 19.20 21.61
N THR A 1112 10.35 19.61 20.36
CA THR A 1112 9.97 20.97 19.91
C THR A 1112 8.46 21.19 20.00
N LEU A 1113 7.65 20.20 19.63
CA LEU A 1113 6.19 20.27 19.77
C LEU A 1113 5.74 20.34 21.24
N ALA A 1114 6.41 19.63 22.15
CA ALA A 1114 6.10 19.69 23.58
C ALA A 1114 6.41 21.07 24.17
N ASN A 1115 7.58 21.64 23.83
CA ASN A 1115 7.97 22.98 24.29
C ASN A 1115 6.99 24.07 23.83
N GLN A 1116 6.42 23.96 22.62
CA GLN A 1116 5.42 24.90 22.12
C GLN A 1116 4.02 24.74 22.75
N ARG A 1117 3.72 23.62 23.40
CA ARG A 1117 2.45 23.46 24.16
C ARG A 1117 2.55 24.01 25.59
N SER A 1118 3.76 24.15 26.12
CA SER A 1118 4.02 24.71 27.46
C SER A 1118 4.16 26.23 27.48
N ILE A 1119 4.37 26.84 26.32
CA ILE A 1119 4.38 28.30 26.09
C ILE A 1119 2.99 28.70 25.60
#